data_AF-A0A9P3A7Z0-F1
#
_entry.id   AF-A0A9P3A7Z0-F1
#
_cell.length_a   1.000
_cell.length_b   1.000
_cell.length_c   1.000
_cell.angle_alpha   90.00
_cell.angle_beta   90.00
_cell.angle_gamma   90.00
#
_symmetry.space_group_name_H-M   'P 1'
#
loop_
_entity.id
_entity.type
_entity.pdbx_description
1 polymer ?
#
loop_
_entity_poly.entity_id
_entity_poly.type
_entity_poly.pdbx_seq_one_letter_code
_entity_poly.pdbx_strand_id
1 'polypeptide(L)'
;MALTQGKHLIRRLVSTGVPVTSIDVLFFEDELKQLHWDVTDSRELLRVIHGDIRDEAVLDSAFTPDVVGIVNLAAVSRVLWCLENEDDCEDVNVRAVDMMLEAMKRGGRDPWIIQASSREVYGSQDAMPVKEDAPITPANVYGGSKARAEKVIERHVSDRNSDGRGTPLQAIALRLANVYGGENDHRERLVPSIITQAMAHRTIQIVGGSQNLDLIHIDDVIDAFVLAIGRLEARKRRVAGPWPFAKRRQGQFEAFNVASGASISVHELLGKIIGITQSASPLQTIPGDNRFPDRYLGDTTQSSDVLNFSARVSIDEGIHRLATAYLLHTVDYLERKIEDKCATKHYTVEDLLKLNGCSGTIATNGPGQTGYLYFSDGQFGWREALEPQIWSFEVDDTSGEDPVFRCRSGDEYFEILEDGQARGEGETRFKLGLDPATGLVRMLTASTGRPLLNSSGEGKAQRLFRLTPICCADKEGPWPFFDQDPLVSAIFDLRSEQSHDILGSSRPKTLCTRLVSAKQTAQKRLDYLASFDRPIQLENAPLPTGLPAQWRLRDLPTCANLCDHPTICIDTGDCMCAQSACPPTSRFPFASTANLPVLSYPRPTFHENQTLDPNVLVDQVNRSSWLNVLRPHAARYLGRSPSFIQINLTRLPDDIQNDRDMNPETYDQLRSSLYGCFSADSALERGVKIVSDGYSNGSLVFLPYYQALFHERGQPHIDSWLQDVRQHRLPTDFDESNLIIPFTKDWGACNFWERDLFTMREHAGAGVTRAVRKGTAWSVMGDLNVKCYRPDQDIVIPSRTCLQEHLREHFRDVGHVRPIRQRTNLAAFKGSNWGQGYIFRQKISCHRPYRQFSGSKLEGGGSMPSHWNTDTSSEPEGEHYLATLNDYHADAEDYLATLNDTVFCPLPPGITGWATRTIDVIYSGCIPVLIGDQTHHPFWDMLDWSKFSVQISEGELDRLEEILLGYTWSQLQQLQTNLMLVRDAFLYPSEGDMDQHFRVRGPFFFAMHGTALLKQTKFPL
;
A
#
# COMPACT_ATOMS: atom_id res chain seq x y z
N MET A 1 -0.90 14.42 16.66
CA MET A 1 -0.63 15.39 17.76
C MET A 1 -1.86 15.61 18.62
N ALA A 2 -2.89 16.31 18.11
CA ALA A 2 -4.11 16.64 18.84
C ALA A 2 -4.74 15.39 19.47
N LEU A 3 -4.90 14.34 18.66
CA LEU A 3 -5.52 13.09 19.08
C LEU A 3 -4.70 12.31 20.12
N THR A 4 -3.39 12.17 19.93
CA THR A 4 -2.50 11.48 20.89
C THR A 4 -2.42 12.24 22.22
N GLN A 5 -2.21 13.56 22.18
CA GLN A 5 -2.19 14.39 23.39
C GLN A 5 -3.54 14.39 24.11
N GLY A 6 -4.65 14.51 23.36
CA GLY A 6 -6.00 14.48 23.89
C GLY A 6 -6.31 13.20 24.63
N LYS A 7 -5.96 12.05 24.05
CA LYS A 7 -6.19 10.74 24.69
C LYS A 7 -5.35 10.53 25.94
N HIS A 8 -4.07 10.91 25.93
CA HIS A 8 -3.24 10.86 27.13
C HIS A 8 -3.77 11.80 28.24
N LEU A 9 -4.27 12.98 27.86
CA LEU A 9 -4.90 13.91 28.81
C LEU A 9 -6.21 13.34 29.38
N ILE A 10 -7.08 12.80 28.53
CA ILE A 10 -8.34 12.13 28.95
C ILE A 10 -8.02 11.02 29.95
N ARG A 11 -7.07 10.13 29.62
CA ARG A 11 -6.66 9.02 30.50
C ARG A 11 -6.18 9.55 31.85
N ARG A 12 -5.41 10.64 31.87
CA ARG A 12 -4.91 11.27 33.12
C ARG A 12 -6.03 11.94 33.93
N LEU A 13 -6.98 12.63 33.29
CA LEU A 13 -8.05 13.33 34.00
C LEU A 13 -9.07 12.34 34.57
N VAL A 14 -9.50 11.38 33.75
CA VAL A 14 -10.49 10.37 34.15
C VAL A 14 -9.95 9.46 35.25
N SER A 15 -8.66 9.10 35.24
CA SER A 15 -8.04 8.33 36.33
C SER A 15 -7.97 9.09 37.67
N THR A 16 -8.14 10.42 37.65
CA THR A 16 -8.26 11.25 38.85
C THR A 16 -9.70 11.54 39.26
N GLY A 17 -10.69 10.90 38.61
CA GLY A 17 -12.11 11.08 38.92
C GLY A 17 -12.73 12.34 38.31
N VAL A 18 -12.06 12.99 37.34
CA VAL A 18 -12.58 14.18 36.67
C VAL A 18 -13.47 13.76 35.50
N PRO A 19 -14.75 14.17 35.46
CA PRO A 19 -15.60 13.95 34.29
C PRO A 19 -15.08 14.74 33.08
N VAL A 20 -15.02 14.08 31.92
CA VAL A 20 -14.52 14.65 30.67
C VAL A 20 -15.54 14.43 29.55
N THR A 21 -15.87 15.49 28.83
CA THR A 21 -16.53 15.40 27.52
C THR A 21 -15.48 15.61 26.43
N SER A 22 -15.29 14.62 25.56
CA SER A 22 -14.38 14.69 24.42
C SER A 22 -15.18 14.92 23.14
N ILE A 23 -14.74 15.89 22.32
CA ILE A 23 -15.22 16.10 20.96
C ILE A 23 -14.05 15.79 20.04
N ASP A 24 -14.23 14.84 19.13
CA ASP A 24 -13.25 14.55 18.08
C ASP A 24 -13.94 13.98 16.85
N VAL A 25 -13.38 14.23 15.67
CA VAL A 25 -13.83 13.61 14.42
C VAL A 25 -13.42 12.14 14.34
N LEU A 26 -12.43 11.71 15.14
CA LEU A 26 -11.88 10.36 15.14
C LEU A 26 -11.63 9.87 16.56
N PHE A 27 -12.34 8.82 16.97
CA PHE A 27 -12.05 8.08 18.20
C PHE A 27 -12.15 6.57 17.92
N PHE A 28 -11.01 5.88 17.91
CA PHE A 28 -11.00 4.45 17.58
C PHE A 28 -11.60 3.62 18.72
N GLU A 29 -12.43 2.64 18.35
CA GLU A 29 -13.14 1.81 19.33
C GLU A 29 -12.21 0.96 20.19
N ASP A 30 -11.11 0.45 19.62
CA ASP A 30 -10.11 -0.33 20.34
C ASP A 30 -9.43 0.49 21.43
N GLU A 31 -9.11 1.76 21.15
CA GLU A 31 -8.54 2.68 22.14
C GLU A 31 -9.54 3.07 23.23
N LEU A 32 -10.82 3.24 22.88
CA LEU A 32 -11.88 3.49 23.88
C LEU A 32 -12.07 2.27 24.78
N LYS A 33 -12.08 1.05 24.21
CA LYS A 33 -12.14 -0.21 24.95
C LYS A 33 -10.95 -0.34 25.89
N GLN A 34 -9.74 -0.03 25.42
CA GLN A 34 -8.54 -0.05 26.25
C GLN A 34 -8.61 0.97 27.40
N LEU A 35 -9.07 2.20 27.15
CA LEU A 35 -9.26 3.19 28.21
C LEU A 35 -10.28 2.74 29.26
N HIS A 36 -11.39 2.13 28.83
CA HIS A 36 -12.39 1.54 29.72
C HIS A 36 -11.87 0.34 30.52
N TRP A 37 -10.90 -0.37 29.99
CA TRP A 37 -10.21 -1.46 30.69
C TRP A 37 -9.23 -0.92 31.73
N ASP A 38 -8.41 0.07 31.35
CA ASP A 38 -7.38 0.68 32.21
C ASP A 38 -7.98 1.45 33.39
N VAL A 39 -9.15 2.09 33.17
CA VAL A 39 -9.82 2.94 34.17
C VAL A 39 -11.29 2.55 34.24
N THR A 40 -11.66 1.73 35.23
CA THR A 40 -13.01 1.15 35.36
C THR A 40 -14.13 2.20 35.37
N ASP A 41 -13.94 3.30 36.10
CA ASP A 41 -14.94 4.37 36.24
C ASP A 41 -15.08 5.26 34.99
N SER A 42 -14.22 5.07 33.98
CA SER A 42 -14.25 5.90 32.77
C SER A 42 -15.56 5.76 31.97
N ARG A 43 -16.32 4.68 32.14
CA ARG A 43 -17.64 4.54 31.49
C ARG A 43 -18.66 5.56 31.99
N GLU A 44 -18.51 6.03 33.22
CA GLU A 44 -19.39 7.04 33.82
C GLU A 44 -18.79 8.45 33.68
N LEU A 45 -17.45 8.54 33.66
CA LEU A 45 -16.72 9.81 33.66
C LEU A 45 -16.39 10.34 32.27
N LEU A 46 -16.39 9.51 31.22
CA LEU A 46 -16.07 9.94 29.86
C LEU A 46 -17.31 9.93 28.96
N ARG A 47 -17.66 11.10 28.43
CA ARG A 47 -18.61 11.24 27.33
C ARG A 47 -17.86 11.55 26.04
N VAL A 48 -17.98 10.69 25.03
CA VAL A 48 -17.36 10.90 23.72
C VAL A 48 -18.43 11.37 22.72
N ILE A 49 -18.17 12.48 22.03
CA ILE A 49 -18.99 13.04 20.97
C ILE A 49 -18.19 12.97 19.67
N HIS A 50 -18.62 12.11 18.74
CA HIS A 50 -18.01 12.03 17.42
C HIS A 50 -18.56 13.17 16.56
N GLY A 51 -17.75 14.20 16.31
CA GLY A 51 -18.19 15.40 15.61
C GLY A 51 -17.08 16.40 15.34
N ASP A 52 -17.33 17.28 14.37
CA ASP A 52 -16.40 18.34 13.97
C ASP A 52 -16.67 19.61 14.80
N ILE A 53 -15.61 20.27 15.27
CA ILE A 53 -15.73 21.53 16.02
C ILE A 53 -16.19 22.71 15.15
N ARG A 54 -16.28 22.54 13.84
CA ARG A 54 -16.91 23.49 12.90
C ARG A 54 -18.42 23.32 12.78
N ASP A 55 -19.00 22.33 13.45
CA ASP A 55 -20.45 22.12 13.51
C ASP A 55 -21.00 22.73 14.80
N GLU A 56 -21.91 23.71 14.64
CA GLU A 56 -22.54 24.37 15.78
C GLU A 56 -23.38 23.40 16.63
N ALA A 57 -24.04 22.42 16.03
CA ALA A 57 -24.85 21.46 16.77
C ALA A 57 -23.98 20.54 17.63
N VAL A 58 -22.80 20.16 17.14
CA VAL A 58 -21.80 19.39 17.91
C VAL A 58 -21.32 20.23 19.10
N LEU A 59 -20.91 21.48 18.86
CA LEU A 59 -20.48 22.40 19.92
C LEU A 59 -21.57 22.60 20.98
N ASP A 60 -22.80 22.90 20.56
CA ASP A 60 -23.93 23.13 21.47
C ASP A 60 -24.27 21.87 22.29
N SER A 61 -24.12 20.67 21.71
CA SER A 61 -24.35 19.40 22.42
C SER A 61 -23.29 19.09 23.50
N ALA A 62 -22.10 19.66 23.34
CA ALA A 62 -20.95 19.45 24.22
C ALA A 62 -20.86 20.50 25.34
N PHE A 63 -21.34 21.72 25.10
CA PHE A 63 -21.36 22.79 26.09
C PHE A 63 -22.54 22.66 27.06
N THR A 64 -22.48 21.64 27.91
CA THR A 64 -23.44 21.46 29.00
C THR A 64 -23.14 22.40 30.18
N PRO A 65 -24.13 22.70 31.04
CA PRO A 65 -23.95 23.68 32.11
C PRO A 65 -22.81 23.36 33.11
N ASP A 66 -22.50 22.09 33.30
CA ASP A 66 -21.46 21.56 34.19
C ASP A 66 -20.03 21.72 33.65
N VAL A 67 -19.84 22.14 32.40
CA VAL A 67 -18.51 22.40 31.84
C VAL A 67 -17.87 23.62 32.52
N VAL A 68 -16.75 23.40 33.20
CA VAL A 68 -16.02 24.46 33.95
C VAL A 68 -14.81 25.02 33.20
N GLY A 69 -14.32 24.30 32.20
CA GLY A 69 -13.11 24.61 31.45
C GLY A 69 -13.00 23.80 30.17
N ILE A 70 -12.25 24.33 29.21
CA ILE A 70 -12.05 23.72 27.89
C ILE A 70 -10.55 23.61 27.63
N VAL A 71 -10.11 22.44 27.19
CA VAL A 71 -8.75 22.24 26.67
C VAL A 71 -8.86 22.00 25.17
N ASN A 72 -8.54 23.01 24.38
CA ASN A 72 -8.63 22.93 22.93
C ASN A 72 -7.36 22.32 22.34
N LEU A 73 -7.45 21.04 22.01
CA LEU A 73 -6.43 20.29 21.28
C LEU A 73 -6.80 20.08 19.80
N ALA A 74 -8.07 20.25 19.43
CA ALA A 74 -8.56 20.03 18.08
C ALA A 74 -7.87 20.97 17.07
N ALA A 75 -7.12 20.37 16.15
CA ALA A 75 -6.35 21.09 15.14
C ALA A 75 -5.79 20.13 14.07
N VAL A 76 -5.66 20.64 12.85
CA VAL A 76 -4.70 20.12 11.87
C VAL A 76 -3.31 20.51 12.33
N SER A 77 -2.47 19.52 12.66
CA SER A 77 -1.17 19.74 13.32
C SER A 77 0.06 19.31 12.50
N ARG A 78 -0.14 18.96 11.22
CA ARG A 78 0.92 18.54 10.30
C ARG A 78 1.30 19.71 9.39
N VAL A 79 2.53 20.18 9.50
CA VAL A 79 3.06 21.27 8.65
C VAL A 79 2.94 20.92 7.16
N LEU A 80 3.37 19.71 6.77
CA LEU A 80 3.29 19.24 5.37
C LEU A 80 1.84 19.24 4.85
N TRP A 81 0.90 18.73 5.65
CA TRP A 81 -0.51 18.70 5.25
C TRP A 81 -1.08 20.11 5.10
N CYS A 82 -0.78 21.03 6.02
CA CYS A 82 -1.24 22.42 5.92
C CYS A 82 -0.64 23.15 4.73
N LEU A 83 0.59 22.84 4.31
CA LEU A 83 1.18 23.39 3.08
C LEU A 83 0.48 22.88 1.81
N GLU A 84 -0.07 21.66 1.86
CA GLU A 84 -0.81 21.06 0.76
C GLU A 84 -2.31 21.45 0.77
N ASN A 85 -2.85 21.86 1.92
CA ASN A 85 -4.27 22.12 2.16
C ASN A 85 -4.48 23.39 3.02
N GLU A 86 -4.00 24.54 2.54
CA GLU A 86 -3.90 25.76 3.36
C GLU A 86 -5.25 26.23 3.92
N ASP A 87 -6.28 26.32 3.07
CA ASP A 87 -7.60 26.83 3.46
C ASP A 87 -8.29 25.92 4.49
N ASP A 88 -8.17 24.60 4.35
CA ASP A 88 -8.74 23.65 5.31
C ASP A 88 -8.00 23.73 6.66
N CYS A 89 -6.67 23.92 6.62
CA CYS A 89 -5.88 24.14 7.83
C CYS A 89 -6.35 25.39 8.58
N GLU A 90 -6.65 26.47 7.86
CA GLU A 90 -7.17 27.72 8.43
C GLU A 90 -8.60 27.57 8.97
N ASP A 91 -9.47 26.91 8.23
CA ASP A 91 -10.86 26.68 8.62
C ASP A 91 -10.95 25.93 9.96
N VAL A 92 -10.15 24.87 10.11
CA VAL A 92 -10.11 24.05 11.33
C VAL A 92 -9.37 24.77 12.46
N ASN A 93 -8.19 25.33 12.21
CA ASN A 93 -7.34 25.83 13.29
C ASN A 93 -7.72 27.24 13.77
N VAL A 94 -8.41 28.04 12.95
CA VAL A 94 -8.72 29.44 13.25
C VAL A 94 -10.22 29.67 13.34
N ARG A 95 -11.00 29.38 12.27
CA ARG A 95 -12.45 29.67 12.29
C ARG A 95 -13.15 28.85 13.37
N ALA A 96 -12.82 27.56 13.51
CA ALA A 96 -13.44 26.73 14.53
C ALA A 96 -13.16 27.20 15.96
N VAL A 97 -12.00 27.82 16.22
CA VAL A 97 -11.70 28.43 17.53
C VAL A 97 -12.62 29.61 17.81
N ASP A 98 -12.91 30.43 16.80
CA ASP A 98 -13.86 31.53 16.92
C ASP A 98 -15.28 31.01 17.18
N MET A 99 -15.72 29.99 16.43
CA MET A 99 -17.02 29.33 16.62
C MET A 99 -17.18 28.74 18.03
N MET A 100 -16.14 28.09 18.53
CA MET A 100 -16.10 27.54 19.88
C MET A 100 -16.26 28.63 20.95
N LEU A 101 -15.54 29.76 20.81
CA LEU A 101 -15.62 30.89 21.75
C LEU A 101 -16.98 31.60 21.71
N GLU A 102 -17.60 31.69 20.54
CA GLU A 102 -18.97 32.20 20.37
C GLU A 102 -20.01 31.25 20.99
N ALA A 103 -19.87 29.94 20.78
CA ALA A 103 -20.75 28.95 21.41
C ALA A 103 -20.65 29.00 22.95
N MET A 104 -19.44 29.16 23.51
CA MET A 104 -19.25 29.42 24.96
C MET A 104 -20.01 30.68 25.41
N LYS A 105 -19.94 31.76 24.62
CA LYS A 105 -20.63 33.03 24.92
C LYS A 105 -22.15 32.85 24.92
N ARG A 106 -22.70 32.09 23.96
CA ARG A 106 -24.15 31.77 23.89
C ARG A 106 -24.63 30.96 25.10
N GLY A 107 -23.82 30.04 25.60
CA GLY A 107 -24.14 29.18 26.75
C GLY A 107 -24.27 29.92 28.09
N GLY A 108 -23.87 31.20 28.16
CA GLY A 108 -24.05 32.05 29.35
C GLY A 108 -23.25 31.62 30.59
N ARG A 109 -22.32 30.67 30.44
CA ARG A 109 -21.31 30.30 31.42
C ARG A 109 -19.95 30.55 30.77
N ASP A 110 -19.00 31.10 31.52
CA ASP A 110 -17.69 31.49 31.00
C ASP A 110 -16.61 30.50 31.49
N PRO A 111 -16.53 29.27 30.92
CA PRO A 111 -15.45 28.35 31.24
C PRO A 111 -14.11 28.96 30.85
N TRP A 112 -13.05 28.61 31.59
CA TRP A 112 -11.70 28.96 31.18
C TRP A 112 -11.28 28.15 29.95
N ILE A 113 -10.30 28.64 29.20
CA ILE A 113 -9.77 27.95 28.01
C ILE A 113 -8.27 27.73 28.12
N ILE A 114 -7.81 26.54 27.76
CA ILE A 114 -6.41 26.25 27.48
C ILE A 114 -6.29 25.92 25.99
N GLN A 115 -5.54 26.72 25.26
CA GLN A 115 -5.24 26.52 23.84
C GLN A 115 -3.92 25.79 23.68
N ALA A 116 -3.94 24.66 22.98
CA ALA A 116 -2.71 24.04 22.51
C ALA A 116 -2.13 24.83 21.33
N SER A 117 -1.11 25.64 21.65
CA SER A 117 -0.31 26.37 20.68
C SER A 117 0.98 25.61 20.35
N SER A 118 1.92 26.25 19.67
CA SER A 118 3.11 25.61 19.11
C SER A 118 4.29 26.56 19.12
N ARG A 119 5.51 26.03 19.25
CA ARG A 119 6.74 26.78 18.96
C ARG A 119 6.77 27.40 17.56
N GLU A 120 6.01 26.83 16.61
CA GLU A 120 5.95 27.27 15.21
C GLU A 120 5.42 28.70 15.07
N VAL A 121 4.79 29.27 16.10
CA VAL A 121 4.38 30.69 16.12
C VAL A 121 5.58 31.64 16.05
N TYR A 122 6.74 31.22 16.57
CA TYR A 122 7.96 32.03 16.56
C TYR A 122 8.69 31.97 15.21
N GLY A 123 8.56 30.87 14.45
CA GLY A 123 9.39 30.61 13.28
C GLY A 123 10.88 30.55 13.62
N SER A 124 11.72 31.10 12.74
CA SER A 124 13.19 31.16 12.95
C SER A 124 13.57 32.37 13.77
N GLN A 125 14.26 32.15 14.89
CA GLN A 125 14.70 33.19 15.83
C GLN A 125 16.23 33.25 15.92
N ASP A 126 16.78 34.46 16.07
CA ASP A 126 18.22 34.69 16.19
C ASP A 126 18.75 34.45 17.61
N ALA A 127 17.90 34.67 18.62
CA ALA A 127 18.23 34.49 20.03
C ALA A 127 17.67 33.18 20.58
N MET A 128 18.49 32.47 21.35
CA MET A 128 18.15 31.22 22.03
C MET A 128 18.67 31.26 23.48
N PRO A 129 17.96 30.69 24.47
CA PRO A 129 16.62 30.10 24.38
C PRO A 129 15.53 31.13 24.00
N VAL A 130 14.50 30.69 23.27
CA VAL A 130 13.38 31.52 22.82
C VAL A 130 12.42 31.77 23.99
N LYS A 131 12.21 33.04 24.32
CA LYS A 131 11.30 33.49 25.37
C LYS A 131 9.88 33.72 24.84
N GLU A 132 8.90 33.73 25.74
CA GLU A 132 7.49 33.95 25.40
C GLU A 132 7.18 35.33 24.80
N ASP A 133 8.05 36.32 25.03
CA ASP A 133 7.97 37.68 24.48
C ASP A 133 8.70 37.83 23.12
N ALA A 134 9.27 36.75 22.58
CA ALA A 134 9.90 36.76 21.27
C ALA A 134 8.88 37.10 20.15
N PRO A 135 9.33 37.71 19.04
CA PRO A 135 8.47 38.01 17.90
C PRO A 135 7.73 36.79 17.35
N ILE A 136 6.42 36.94 17.09
CA ILE A 136 5.59 35.91 16.44
C ILE A 136 5.72 36.06 14.92
N THR A 137 6.67 35.33 14.34
CA THR A 137 7.00 35.36 12.90
C THR A 137 6.99 33.94 12.30
N PRO A 138 5.82 33.33 12.11
CA PRO A 138 5.71 31.93 11.67
C PRO A 138 6.29 31.73 10.27
N ALA A 139 6.99 30.59 10.09
CA ALA A 139 7.67 30.25 8.83
C ALA A 139 6.80 29.42 7.84
N ASN A 140 5.64 28.93 8.30
CA ASN A 140 4.75 28.06 7.54
C ASN A 140 3.28 28.28 7.92
N VAL A 141 2.37 27.74 7.11
CA VAL A 141 0.91 27.88 7.23
C VAL A 141 0.41 27.37 8.58
N TYR A 142 0.91 26.23 9.07
CA TYR A 142 0.53 25.69 10.37
C TYR A 142 0.89 26.66 11.52
N GLY A 143 2.12 27.16 11.56
CA GLY A 143 2.55 28.17 12.53
C GLY A 143 1.69 29.45 12.44
N GLY A 144 1.37 29.88 11.22
CA GLY A 144 0.47 31.00 10.94
C GLY A 144 -0.93 30.81 11.52
N SER A 145 -1.51 29.62 11.33
CA SER A 145 -2.83 29.27 11.87
C SER A 145 -2.86 29.28 13.40
N LYS A 146 -1.81 28.76 14.07
CA LYS A 146 -1.70 28.78 15.54
C LYS A 146 -1.54 30.20 16.08
N ALA A 147 -0.73 31.03 15.43
CA ALA A 147 -0.58 32.44 15.81
C ALA A 147 -1.89 33.21 15.66
N ARG A 148 -2.66 32.94 14.60
CA ARG A 148 -4.00 33.53 14.40
C ARG A 148 -5.01 33.06 15.45
N ALA A 149 -5.00 31.78 15.81
CA ALA A 149 -5.84 31.26 16.89
C ALA A 149 -5.56 31.95 18.24
N GLU A 150 -4.28 32.21 18.57
CA GLU A 150 -3.92 33.01 19.75
C GLU A 150 -4.55 34.42 19.71
N LYS A 151 -4.48 35.09 18.55
CA LYS A 151 -5.09 36.43 18.36
C LYS A 151 -6.62 36.41 18.46
N VAL A 152 -7.28 35.36 17.97
CA VAL A 152 -8.74 35.19 18.11
C VAL A 152 -9.10 35.12 19.60
N ILE A 153 -8.38 34.32 20.38
CA ILE A 153 -8.60 34.21 21.83
C ILE A 153 -8.34 35.56 22.53
N GLU A 154 -7.24 36.23 22.20
CA GLU A 154 -6.90 37.54 22.76
C GLU A 154 -7.99 38.59 22.50
N ARG A 155 -8.53 38.62 21.27
CA ARG A 155 -9.67 39.47 20.91
C ARG A 155 -10.88 39.19 21.81
N HIS A 156 -11.27 37.92 21.95
CA HIS A 156 -12.39 37.53 22.81
C HIS A 156 -12.19 37.89 24.28
N VAL A 157 -10.96 37.77 24.80
CA VAL A 157 -10.62 38.24 26.16
C VAL A 157 -10.79 39.76 26.29
N SER A 158 -10.31 40.52 25.30
CA SER A 158 -10.44 41.99 25.26
C SER A 158 -11.89 42.45 25.15
N ASP A 159 -12.68 41.81 24.30
CA ASP A 159 -14.09 42.14 24.08
C ASP A 159 -14.91 41.92 25.37
N ARG A 160 -14.71 40.79 26.06
CA ARG A 160 -15.39 40.51 27.35
C ARG A 160 -14.94 41.47 28.47
N ASN A 161 -13.69 41.93 28.44
CA ASN A 161 -13.21 42.96 29.35
C ASN A 161 -13.90 44.31 29.10
N SER A 162 -14.12 44.66 27.85
CA SER A 162 -14.71 45.94 27.41
C SER A 162 -16.23 45.99 27.63
N ASP A 163 -16.94 44.88 27.39
CA ASP A 163 -18.40 44.80 27.49
C ASP A 163 -18.94 45.06 28.89
N GLY A 164 -18.13 44.88 29.94
CA GLY A 164 -18.49 45.29 31.30
C GLY A 164 -19.80 44.68 31.82
N ARG A 165 -20.31 43.61 31.21
CA ARG A 165 -21.54 42.91 31.59
C ARG A 165 -21.41 41.38 31.58
N GLY A 166 -20.35 40.82 30.98
CA GLY A 166 -20.02 39.38 31.00
C GLY A 166 -18.99 39.00 32.07
N THR A 167 -18.80 37.69 32.29
CA THR A 167 -17.71 37.19 33.15
C THR A 167 -16.39 37.24 32.38
N PRO A 168 -15.26 37.58 33.03
CA PRO A 168 -13.95 37.61 32.37
C PRO A 168 -13.52 36.22 31.87
N LEU A 169 -13.16 36.12 30.59
CA LEU A 169 -12.55 34.91 30.02
C LEU A 169 -11.10 34.77 30.51
N GLN A 170 -10.78 33.65 31.15
CA GLN A 170 -9.41 33.29 31.51
C GLN A 170 -8.88 32.30 30.46
N ALA A 171 -7.75 32.63 29.85
CA ALA A 171 -7.18 31.87 28.76
C ALA A 171 -5.68 31.62 28.97
N ILE A 172 -5.23 30.41 28.68
CA ILE A 172 -3.80 30.04 28.64
C ILE A 172 -3.48 29.45 27.26
N ALA A 173 -2.43 29.93 26.60
CA ALA A 173 -1.80 29.25 25.48
C ALA A 173 -0.56 28.48 25.96
N LEU A 174 -0.52 27.18 25.70
CA LEU A 174 0.69 26.37 25.91
C LEU A 174 1.41 26.22 24.57
N ARG A 175 2.56 26.87 24.41
CA ARG A 175 3.40 26.81 23.21
C ARG A 175 4.32 25.60 23.32
N LEU A 176 3.87 24.49 22.74
CA LEU A 176 4.55 23.21 22.84
C LEU A 176 5.80 23.17 21.94
N ALA A 177 6.91 22.66 22.49
CA ALA A 177 8.10 22.29 21.72
C ALA A 177 7.85 21.04 20.84
N ASN A 178 8.90 20.33 20.41
CA ASN A 178 8.72 19.13 19.59
C ASN A 178 8.29 17.93 20.45
N VAL A 179 6.98 17.72 20.55
CA VAL A 179 6.40 16.63 21.36
C VAL A 179 6.69 15.26 20.74
N TYR A 180 7.15 14.30 21.54
CA TYR A 180 7.36 12.89 21.16
C TYR A 180 6.97 11.92 22.29
N GLY A 181 7.06 10.61 22.04
CA GLY A 181 6.84 9.56 23.04
C GLY A 181 5.44 8.94 23.05
N GLY A 182 4.51 9.46 22.24
CA GLY A 182 3.19 8.84 22.06
C GLY A 182 3.27 7.61 21.14
N GLU A 183 2.81 6.47 21.65
CA GLU A 183 2.75 5.18 20.92
C GLU A 183 1.90 5.23 19.65
N ASN A 184 0.90 6.09 19.64
CA ASN A 184 0.03 6.35 18.51
C ASN A 184 0.27 7.78 17.98
N ASP A 185 1.52 8.25 17.88
CA ASP A 185 1.80 9.50 17.16
C ASP A 185 1.97 9.24 15.65
N HIS A 186 1.89 10.30 14.86
CA HIS A 186 1.96 10.22 13.41
C HIS A 186 3.36 9.79 12.95
N ARG A 187 3.45 8.75 12.11
CA ARG A 187 4.73 8.13 11.72
C ARG A 187 5.67 9.03 10.94
N GLU A 188 5.16 10.04 10.24
CA GLU A 188 6.00 11.02 9.53
C GLU A 188 6.68 12.04 10.45
N ARG A 189 6.40 12.03 11.75
CA ARG A 189 7.07 12.93 12.71
C ARG A 189 8.48 12.43 13.00
N LEU A 190 9.38 13.35 13.29
CA LEU A 190 10.82 13.08 13.40
C LEU A 190 11.15 11.82 14.22
N VAL A 191 10.78 11.76 15.51
CA VAL A 191 11.14 10.61 16.37
C VAL A 191 10.40 9.32 15.97
N PRO A 192 9.06 9.29 15.80
CA PRO A 192 8.35 8.11 15.30
C PRO A 192 8.87 7.60 13.94
N SER A 193 9.21 8.51 13.02
CA SER A 193 9.71 8.17 11.69
C SER A 193 11.07 7.49 11.76
N ILE A 194 12.00 8.08 12.51
CA ILE A 194 13.35 7.55 12.65
C ILE A 194 13.30 6.18 13.34
N ILE A 195 12.57 6.05 14.45
CA ILE A 195 12.58 4.80 15.23
C ILE A 195 11.89 3.64 14.50
N THR A 196 10.78 3.90 13.78
CA THR A 196 10.10 2.86 12.99
C THR A 196 10.96 2.41 11.81
N GLN A 197 11.63 3.33 11.11
CA GLN A 197 12.56 3.00 10.04
C GLN A 197 13.79 2.26 10.58
N ALA A 198 14.35 2.69 11.71
CA ALA A 198 15.48 2.05 12.37
C ALA A 198 15.17 0.61 12.79
N MET A 199 14.03 0.38 13.46
CA MET A 199 13.58 -0.97 13.84
C MET A 199 13.36 -1.87 12.63
N ALA A 200 12.92 -1.31 11.51
CA ALA A 200 12.74 -2.02 10.25
C ALA A 200 14.04 -2.20 9.45
N HIS A 201 15.18 -1.70 9.94
CA HIS A 201 16.44 -1.60 9.18
C HIS A 201 16.27 -0.92 7.81
N ARG A 202 15.30 -0.01 7.71
CA ARG A 202 14.99 0.77 6.50
C ARG A 202 15.83 2.03 6.45
N THR A 203 15.98 2.60 5.26
CA THR A 203 16.71 3.86 5.08
C THR A 203 16.07 4.98 5.89
N ILE A 204 16.88 5.70 6.67
CA ILE A 204 16.45 6.86 7.43
C ILE A 204 16.76 8.11 6.63
N GLN A 205 15.71 8.80 6.20
CA GLN A 205 15.83 10.04 5.45
C GLN A 205 15.79 11.26 6.37
N ILE A 206 16.79 12.12 6.24
CA ILE A 206 16.95 13.36 6.99
C ILE A 206 16.85 14.52 6.00
N VAL A 207 15.93 15.43 6.24
CA VAL A 207 15.80 16.67 5.44
C VAL A 207 16.68 17.72 6.11
N GLY A 208 17.62 18.34 5.41
CA GLY A 208 18.61 19.27 5.99
C GLY A 208 19.75 18.53 6.72
N GLY A 209 19.51 18.11 7.96
CA GLY A 209 20.44 17.33 8.80
C GLY A 209 21.24 18.14 9.81
N SER A 210 21.23 19.46 9.73
CA SER A 210 21.89 20.37 10.67
C SER A 210 21.02 20.77 11.86
N GLN A 211 19.85 20.15 12.04
CA GLN A 211 18.88 20.60 13.02
C GLN A 211 19.33 20.35 14.46
N ASN A 212 19.01 21.32 15.32
CA ASN A 212 19.15 21.25 16.77
C ASN A 212 17.81 21.59 17.41
N LEU A 213 17.15 20.60 18.00
CA LEU A 213 15.75 20.69 18.41
C LEU A 213 15.60 20.40 19.90
N ASP A 214 14.72 21.16 20.55
CA ASP A 214 14.18 20.83 21.86
C ASP A 214 13.03 19.84 21.72
N LEU A 215 13.24 18.62 22.22
CA LEU A 215 12.27 17.53 22.24
C LEU A 215 11.68 17.40 23.65
N ILE A 216 10.36 17.30 23.75
CA ILE A 216 9.66 17.13 25.03
C ILE A 216 8.78 15.89 25.01
N HIS A 217 8.86 15.07 26.06
CA HIS A 217 8.06 13.86 26.15
C HIS A 217 6.58 14.17 26.40
N ILE A 218 5.67 13.37 25.84
CA ILE A 218 4.22 13.57 25.95
C ILE A 218 3.74 13.62 27.40
N ASP A 219 4.29 12.80 28.30
CA ASP A 219 3.91 12.82 29.71
C ASP A 219 4.19 14.17 30.39
N ASP A 220 5.33 14.80 30.06
CA ASP A 220 5.66 16.14 30.57
C ASP A 220 4.70 17.19 29.99
N VAL A 221 4.30 17.05 28.73
CA VAL A 221 3.27 17.92 28.12
C VAL A 221 1.93 17.77 28.84
N ILE A 222 1.50 16.54 29.17
CA ILE A 222 0.28 16.31 29.93
C ILE A 222 0.36 16.93 31.33
N ASP A 223 1.51 16.80 32.00
CA ASP A 223 1.73 17.44 33.30
C ASP A 223 1.61 18.98 33.18
N ALA A 224 2.12 19.60 32.11
CA ALA A 224 1.94 21.03 31.85
C ALA A 224 0.44 21.42 31.69
N PHE A 225 -0.35 20.62 30.97
CA PHE A 225 -1.80 20.84 30.88
C PHE A 225 -2.48 20.74 32.25
N VAL A 226 -2.17 19.71 33.05
CA VAL A 226 -2.74 19.53 34.38
C VAL A 226 -2.36 20.70 35.31
N LEU A 227 -1.12 21.19 35.25
CA LEU A 227 -0.68 22.36 36.02
C LEU A 227 -1.41 23.64 35.58
N ALA A 228 -1.62 23.83 34.27
CA ALA A 228 -2.38 24.95 33.73
C ALA A 228 -3.86 24.91 34.18
N ILE A 229 -4.48 23.72 34.18
CA ILE A 229 -5.84 23.49 34.72
C ILE A 229 -5.86 23.89 36.21
N GLY A 230 -4.91 23.38 37.00
CA GLY A 230 -4.79 23.69 38.42
C GLY A 230 -4.66 25.19 38.71
N ARG A 231 -3.91 25.92 37.87
CA ARG A 231 -3.77 27.38 37.95
C ARG A 231 -5.11 28.09 37.73
N LEU A 232 -5.84 27.72 36.68
CA LEU A 232 -7.12 28.33 36.32
C LEU A 232 -8.19 28.03 37.40
N GLU A 233 -8.21 26.82 37.94
CA GLU A 233 -9.10 26.42 39.03
C GLU A 233 -8.77 27.13 40.36
N ALA A 234 -7.49 27.23 40.73
CA ALA A 234 -7.07 27.97 41.93
C ALA A 234 -7.44 29.46 41.84
N ARG A 235 -7.34 30.02 40.64
CA ARG A 235 -7.78 31.39 40.35
C ARG A 235 -9.29 31.56 40.52
N LYS A 236 -10.10 30.58 40.16
CA LYS A 236 -11.56 30.60 40.36
C LYS A 236 -11.93 30.54 41.85
N ARG A 237 -11.27 29.69 42.64
CA ARG A 237 -11.57 29.47 44.08
C ARG A 237 -11.26 30.65 45.00
N ARG A 238 -10.21 31.45 44.71
CA ARG A 238 -9.82 32.64 45.52
C ARG A 238 -10.87 33.77 45.56
N VAL A 239 -12.04 33.60 44.93
CA VAL A 239 -13.09 34.62 44.77
C VAL A 239 -14.37 34.30 45.57
N ALA A 240 -14.48 33.12 46.19
CA ALA A 240 -15.64 32.76 47.03
C ALA A 240 -15.58 33.34 48.45
N GLY A 241 -15.19 34.61 48.60
CA GLY A 241 -15.23 35.36 49.86
C GLY A 241 -16.29 36.45 49.83
N PRO A 242 -17.04 36.72 50.91
CA PRO A 242 -17.98 37.83 50.94
C PRO A 242 -17.18 39.13 51.05
N TRP A 243 -17.39 40.13 50.17
CA TRP A 243 -17.32 41.58 50.46
C TRP A 243 -17.41 42.50 49.21
N PRO A 244 -17.83 43.78 49.36
CA PRO A 244 -18.29 44.66 48.27
C PRO A 244 -17.22 45.52 47.58
N PHE A 245 -15.92 45.30 47.85
CA PHE A 245 -14.81 46.07 47.27
C PHE A 245 -13.88 45.25 46.34
N ALA A 246 -14.32 44.07 45.90
CA ALA A 246 -13.55 43.28 44.95
C ALA A 246 -13.41 44.06 43.62
N LYS A 247 -12.19 44.47 43.27
CA LYS A 247 -11.88 45.04 41.94
C LYS A 247 -12.44 44.11 40.87
N ARG A 248 -13.16 44.67 39.90
CA ARG A 248 -13.72 43.93 38.77
C ARG A 248 -12.59 43.19 38.06
N ARG A 249 -12.65 41.86 38.09
CA ARG A 249 -11.58 41.01 37.56
C ARG A 249 -11.59 41.10 36.04
N GLN A 250 -10.43 41.36 35.45
CA GLN A 250 -10.24 41.33 34.01
C GLN A 250 -9.89 39.90 33.56
N GLY A 251 -10.39 39.52 32.40
CA GLY A 251 -9.95 38.40 31.60
C GLY A 251 -8.47 38.56 31.28
N GLN A 252 -7.76 37.44 31.25
CA GLN A 252 -6.32 37.42 31.00
C GLN A 252 -6.03 36.32 29.99
N PHE A 253 -5.16 36.63 29.04
CA PHE A 253 -4.49 35.67 28.16
C PHE A 253 -3.03 35.55 28.60
N GLU A 254 -2.61 34.36 29.01
CA GLU A 254 -1.21 34.04 29.35
C GLU A 254 -0.65 33.04 28.33
N ALA A 255 0.60 33.20 27.91
CA ALA A 255 1.30 32.22 27.10
C ALA A 255 2.47 31.64 27.90
N PHE A 256 2.74 30.33 27.75
CA PHE A 256 3.86 29.64 28.37
C PHE A 256 4.54 28.70 27.37
N ASN A 257 5.86 28.72 27.33
CA ASN A 257 6.67 27.73 26.64
C ASN A 257 6.67 26.42 27.43
N VAL A 258 6.33 25.33 26.75
CA VAL A 258 6.38 23.97 27.29
C VAL A 258 7.45 23.20 26.52
N ALA A 259 8.64 23.16 27.10
CA ALA A 259 9.85 22.66 26.48
C ALA A 259 10.71 21.89 27.51
N SER A 260 11.67 21.09 27.05
CA SER A 260 12.63 20.43 27.94
C SER A 260 13.69 21.40 28.48
N GLY A 261 13.98 22.46 27.73
CA GLY A 261 15.09 23.38 28.02
C GLY A 261 16.46 22.83 27.60
N ALA A 262 16.48 21.71 26.87
CA ALA A 262 17.68 21.10 26.31
C ALA A 262 17.53 20.90 24.80
N SER A 263 18.61 21.12 24.05
CA SER A 263 18.65 20.86 22.60
C SER A 263 19.39 19.56 22.31
N ILE A 264 18.90 18.77 21.36
CA ILE A 264 19.62 17.63 20.78
C ILE A 264 19.83 17.86 19.28
N SER A 265 21.00 17.47 18.77
CA SER A 265 21.23 17.45 17.33
C SER A 265 20.57 16.23 16.70
N VAL A 266 20.10 16.33 15.45
CA VAL A 266 19.51 15.18 14.76
C VAL A 266 20.51 14.02 14.63
N HIS A 267 21.80 14.30 14.46
CA HIS A 267 22.84 13.27 14.39
C HIS A 267 23.01 12.50 15.71
N GLU A 268 22.97 13.20 16.84
CA GLU A 268 23.01 12.56 18.16
C GLU A 268 21.76 11.74 18.42
N LEU A 269 20.58 12.29 18.11
CA LEU A 269 19.31 11.56 18.19
C LEU A 269 19.34 10.26 17.37
N LEU A 270 19.89 10.32 16.15
CA LEU A 270 20.07 9.16 15.29
C LEU A 270 21.03 8.14 15.89
N GLY A 271 22.16 8.58 16.44
CA GLY A 271 23.13 7.69 17.10
C GLY A 271 22.48 6.91 18.24
N LYS A 272 21.68 7.58 19.07
CA LYS A 272 20.92 6.96 20.16
C LYS A 272 19.87 5.97 19.64
N ILE A 273 19.10 6.35 18.62
CA ILE A 273 18.05 5.47 18.06
C ILE A 273 18.66 4.27 17.34
N ILE A 274 19.71 4.46 16.54
CA ILE A 274 20.44 3.37 15.87
C ILE A 274 21.00 2.40 16.91
N GLY A 275 21.61 2.90 17.98
CA GLY A 275 22.15 2.09 19.06
C GLY A 275 21.09 1.26 19.77
N ILE A 276 20.03 1.90 20.27
CA ILE A 276 18.99 1.22 21.05
C ILE A 276 18.17 0.22 20.21
N THR A 277 18.01 0.47 18.91
CA THR A 277 17.29 -0.45 18.01
C THR A 277 18.21 -1.52 17.42
N GLN A 278 19.51 -1.49 17.72
CA GLN A 278 20.55 -2.29 17.05
C GLN A 278 20.44 -2.23 15.53
N SER A 279 20.00 -1.06 15.05
CA SER A 279 19.72 -0.87 13.65
C SER A 279 21.01 -0.74 12.88
N ALA A 280 20.92 -1.09 11.61
CA ALA A 280 22.01 -0.83 10.69
C ALA A 280 21.54 0.08 9.54
N SER A 281 20.29 0.56 9.60
CA SER A 281 19.64 1.48 8.65
C SER A 281 20.60 2.49 8.03
N PRO A 282 20.68 2.56 6.69
CA PRO A 282 21.52 3.56 6.04
C PRO A 282 20.89 4.94 6.23
N LEU A 283 21.74 5.96 6.33
CA LEU A 283 21.30 7.34 6.40
C LEU A 283 21.32 7.99 5.02
N GLN A 284 20.31 8.80 4.76
CA GLN A 284 20.25 9.65 3.58
C GLN A 284 19.91 11.08 4.00
N THR A 285 20.79 12.02 3.70
CA THR A 285 20.52 13.45 3.89
C THR A 285 20.11 14.07 2.57
N ILE A 286 18.94 14.72 2.53
CA ILE A 286 18.49 15.52 1.38
C ILE A 286 18.49 17.01 1.73
N PRO A 287 18.54 17.93 0.75
CA PRO A 287 18.52 19.36 1.03
C PRO A 287 17.32 19.80 1.87
N GLY A 288 17.57 20.73 2.80
CA GLY A 288 16.55 21.31 3.69
C GLY A 288 15.55 22.23 2.98
N ASP A 289 14.51 22.64 3.70
CA ASP A 289 13.46 23.56 3.25
C ASP A 289 13.28 24.64 4.33
N ASN A 290 13.42 25.91 3.94
CA ASN A 290 13.42 27.05 4.85
C ASN A 290 12.06 27.30 5.54
N ARG A 291 10.99 26.61 5.12
CA ARG A 291 9.69 26.62 5.79
C ARG A 291 9.67 25.81 7.09
N PHE A 292 10.74 25.06 7.37
CA PHE A 292 10.91 24.26 8.57
C PHE A 292 12.08 24.84 9.39
N PRO A 293 11.83 25.51 10.53
CA PRO A 293 12.90 26.06 11.34
C PRO A 293 13.83 24.95 11.86
N ASP A 294 15.11 25.02 11.48
CA ASP A 294 16.12 24.00 11.81
C ASP A 294 16.61 24.06 13.27
N ARG A 295 16.35 25.15 13.99
CA ARG A 295 16.82 25.37 15.35
C ARG A 295 15.71 25.85 16.26
N TYR A 296 15.58 25.23 17.43
CA TYR A 296 14.70 25.71 18.48
C TYR A 296 15.14 25.20 19.85
N LEU A 297 15.24 26.11 20.82
CA LEU A 297 15.43 25.83 22.24
C LEU A 297 14.50 26.75 23.02
N GLY A 298 13.59 26.20 23.82
CA GLY A 298 12.62 27.01 24.57
C GLY A 298 13.18 27.49 25.92
N ASP A 299 12.94 28.76 26.27
CA ASP A 299 13.15 29.23 27.65
C ASP A 299 12.01 28.70 28.52
N THR A 300 12.34 28.02 29.62
CA THR A 300 11.37 27.41 30.54
C THR A 300 11.23 28.17 31.87
N THR A 301 11.90 29.32 32.01
CA THR A 301 11.90 30.11 33.25
C THR A 301 10.48 30.49 33.67
N GLN A 302 9.68 31.00 32.73
CA GLN A 302 8.31 31.45 33.04
C GLN A 302 7.39 30.27 33.39
N SER A 303 7.45 29.16 32.65
CA SER A 303 6.63 27.97 32.97
C SER A 303 7.04 27.32 34.30
N SER A 304 8.34 27.31 34.63
CA SER A 304 8.84 26.90 35.95
C SER A 304 8.32 27.82 37.06
N ASP A 305 8.58 29.13 36.99
CA ASP A 305 8.26 30.06 38.07
C ASP A 305 6.76 30.22 38.31
N VAL A 306 5.95 30.10 37.25
CA VAL A 306 4.53 30.45 37.27
C VAL A 306 3.60 29.23 37.32
N LEU A 307 3.95 28.15 36.61
CA LEU A 307 3.18 26.90 36.60
C LEU A 307 3.79 25.81 37.50
N ASN A 308 5.01 26.01 38.00
CA ASN A 308 5.81 24.96 38.65
C ASN A 308 6.06 23.77 37.72
N PHE A 309 6.25 24.06 36.43
CA PHE A 309 6.51 23.06 35.40
C PHE A 309 8.01 22.80 35.23
N SER A 310 8.39 21.52 35.16
CA SER A 310 9.74 21.07 34.81
C SER A 310 9.64 19.74 34.08
N ALA A 311 10.28 19.60 32.91
CA ALA A 311 10.35 18.32 32.22
C ALA A 311 11.14 17.29 33.04
N ARG A 312 10.62 16.06 33.13
CA ARG A 312 11.19 14.98 33.97
C ARG A 312 11.71 13.82 33.15
N VAL A 313 11.20 13.61 31.94
CA VAL A 313 11.61 12.49 31.08
C VAL A 313 12.77 12.94 30.20
N SER A 314 13.93 12.30 30.37
CA SER A 314 15.08 12.54 29.50
C SER A 314 14.83 12.00 28.08
N ILE A 315 15.62 12.47 27.11
CA ILE A 315 15.55 11.95 25.73
C ILE A 315 15.81 10.44 25.70
N ASP A 316 16.82 9.99 26.42
CA ASP A 316 17.21 8.58 26.53
C ASP A 316 16.08 7.70 27.09
N GLU A 317 15.47 8.13 28.20
CA GLU A 317 14.31 7.45 28.79
C GLU A 317 13.11 7.46 27.83
N GLY A 318 12.81 8.60 27.20
CA GLY A 318 11.67 8.72 26.30
C GLY A 318 11.80 7.86 25.03
N ILE A 319 13.01 7.76 24.45
CA ILE A 319 13.27 6.88 23.30
C ILE A 319 13.15 5.42 23.73
N HIS A 320 13.69 5.05 24.88
CA HIS A 320 13.57 3.69 25.43
C HIS A 320 12.11 3.28 25.66
N ARG A 321 11.32 4.15 26.28
CA ARG A 321 9.87 3.93 26.48
C ARG A 321 9.14 3.75 25.15
N LEU A 322 9.42 4.60 24.17
CA LEU A 322 8.79 4.52 22.86
C LEU A 322 9.19 3.23 22.13
N ALA A 323 10.47 2.86 22.17
CA ALA A 323 10.98 1.63 21.58
C ALA A 323 10.29 0.39 22.19
N THR A 324 10.18 0.38 23.52
CA THR A 324 9.54 -0.68 24.29
C THR A 324 8.06 -0.79 23.95
N ALA A 325 7.33 0.34 23.94
CA ALA A 325 5.92 0.37 23.60
C ALA A 325 5.66 -0.15 22.17
N TYR A 326 6.49 0.25 21.20
CA TYR A 326 6.38 -0.23 19.83
C TYR A 326 6.62 -1.73 19.70
N LEU A 327 7.62 -2.29 20.37
CA LEU A 327 7.88 -3.73 20.35
C LEU A 327 6.78 -4.52 21.05
N LEU A 328 6.28 -4.06 22.20
CA LEU A 328 5.15 -4.68 22.90
C LEU A 328 3.90 -4.73 22.02
N HIS A 329 3.54 -3.61 21.39
CA HIS A 329 2.41 -3.57 20.45
C HIS A 329 2.63 -4.51 19.26
N THR A 330 3.86 -4.60 18.77
CA THR A 330 4.20 -5.50 17.66
C THR A 330 4.08 -6.98 18.08
N VAL A 331 4.52 -7.34 19.29
CA VAL A 331 4.37 -8.70 19.83
C VAL A 331 2.88 -9.05 19.99
N ASP A 332 2.08 -8.19 20.63
CA ASP A 332 0.63 -8.41 20.81
C ASP A 332 -0.09 -8.57 19.46
N TYR A 333 0.22 -7.71 18.50
CA TYR A 333 -0.34 -7.81 17.16
C TYR A 333 0.06 -9.12 16.48
N LEU A 334 1.34 -9.51 16.56
CA LEU A 334 1.82 -10.76 15.97
C LEU A 334 1.19 -11.97 16.65
N GLU A 335 0.99 -11.94 17.97
CA GLU A 335 0.27 -12.98 18.71
C GLU A 335 -1.16 -13.15 18.22
N ARG A 336 -1.94 -12.07 18.20
CA ARG A 336 -3.32 -12.10 17.68
C ARG A 336 -3.39 -12.54 16.23
N LYS A 337 -2.44 -12.10 15.40
CA LYS A 337 -2.39 -12.48 13.99
C LYS A 337 -1.95 -13.93 13.78
N ILE A 338 -1.06 -14.46 14.60
CA ILE A 338 -0.71 -15.89 14.61
C ILE A 338 -1.93 -16.70 15.07
N GLU A 339 -2.64 -16.27 16.10
CA GLU A 339 -3.88 -16.93 16.53
C GLU A 339 -4.95 -16.93 15.42
N ASP A 340 -5.15 -15.82 14.73
CA ASP A 340 -6.12 -15.69 13.64
C ASP A 340 -5.70 -16.47 12.36
N LYS A 341 -4.45 -16.30 11.92
CA LYS A 341 -3.97 -16.83 10.62
C LYS A 341 -3.32 -18.20 10.71
N CYS A 342 -2.83 -18.60 11.88
CA CYS A 342 -1.98 -19.78 12.06
C CYS A 342 -2.55 -20.83 13.01
N ALA A 343 -3.75 -20.62 13.57
CA ALA A 343 -4.46 -21.68 14.26
C ALA A 343 -4.56 -22.91 13.35
N THR A 344 -4.15 -24.07 13.87
CA THR A 344 -4.26 -25.36 13.18
C THR A 344 -5.75 -25.70 13.04
N LYS A 345 -6.35 -25.34 11.91
CA LYS A 345 -7.72 -25.77 11.61
C LYS A 345 -7.73 -27.29 11.49
N HIS A 346 -8.61 -27.93 12.25
CA HIS A 346 -8.83 -29.37 12.16
C HIS A 346 -9.93 -29.61 11.13
N TYR A 347 -9.62 -30.36 10.08
CA TYR A 347 -10.62 -30.69 9.07
C TYR A 347 -11.47 -31.85 9.56
N THR A 348 -12.76 -31.73 9.31
CA THR A 348 -13.74 -32.74 9.64
C THR A 348 -14.36 -33.32 8.38
N VAL A 349 -14.99 -34.47 8.52
CA VAL A 349 -15.80 -35.05 7.43
C VAL A 349 -16.91 -34.09 7.00
N GLU A 350 -17.45 -33.28 7.92
CA GLU A 350 -18.46 -32.25 7.61
C GLU A 350 -17.93 -31.20 6.60
N ASP A 351 -16.64 -30.90 6.63
CA ASP A 351 -16.03 -29.98 5.66
C ASP A 351 -15.95 -30.60 4.25
N LEU A 352 -15.74 -31.92 4.14
CA LEU A 352 -15.80 -32.63 2.86
C LEU A 352 -17.23 -32.68 2.31
N LEU A 353 -18.25 -32.82 3.17
CA LEU A 353 -19.64 -32.85 2.75
C LEU A 353 -20.10 -31.52 2.11
N LYS A 354 -19.52 -30.38 2.54
CA LYS A 354 -19.77 -29.06 1.93
C LYS A 354 -19.34 -28.97 0.46
N LEU A 355 -18.45 -29.87 0.01
CA LEU A 355 -17.99 -29.92 -1.39
C LEU A 355 -19.03 -30.49 -2.36
N ASN A 356 -20.10 -31.12 -1.85
CA ASN A 356 -21.11 -31.72 -2.69
C ASN A 356 -21.73 -30.66 -3.63
N GLY A 357 -21.66 -30.91 -4.94
CA GLY A 357 -22.15 -30.01 -5.99
C GLY A 357 -21.26 -28.79 -6.25
N CYS A 358 -20.02 -28.77 -5.75
CA CYS A 358 -18.99 -27.84 -6.22
C CYS A 358 -18.18 -28.46 -7.35
N SER A 359 -17.40 -27.66 -8.08
CA SER A 359 -16.36 -28.16 -8.98
C SER A 359 -14.98 -27.84 -8.41
N GLY A 360 -13.89 -28.35 -8.98
CA GLY A 360 -12.56 -28.00 -8.51
C GLY A 360 -11.42 -28.77 -9.18
N THR A 361 -10.21 -28.52 -8.70
CA THR A 361 -8.98 -29.20 -9.15
C THR A 361 -8.55 -30.25 -8.13
N ILE A 362 -7.82 -31.27 -8.59
CA ILE A 362 -7.26 -32.32 -7.74
C ILE A 362 -5.76 -32.38 -8.03
N ALA A 363 -4.92 -32.21 -7.00
CA ALA A 363 -3.46 -32.18 -7.14
C ALA A 363 -2.78 -33.24 -6.26
N THR A 364 -1.62 -33.75 -6.70
CA THR A 364 -0.77 -34.67 -5.93
C THR A 364 0.73 -34.42 -6.12
N ASN A 365 1.55 -34.75 -5.12
CA ASN A 365 2.99 -34.91 -5.28
C ASN A 365 3.28 -36.24 -6.02
N GLY A 366 4.16 -36.21 -7.01
CA GLY A 366 4.77 -37.38 -7.68
C GLY A 366 6.27 -37.47 -7.40
N PRO A 367 6.96 -38.55 -7.83
CA PRO A 367 8.41 -38.67 -7.69
C PRO A 367 9.11 -37.57 -8.51
N GLY A 368 9.53 -36.50 -7.82
CA GLY A 368 10.28 -35.37 -8.39
C GLY A 368 9.45 -34.17 -8.84
N GLN A 369 8.12 -34.27 -8.96
CA GLN A 369 7.26 -33.16 -9.43
C GLN A 369 5.81 -33.28 -8.95
N THR A 370 5.11 -32.15 -8.80
CA THR A 370 3.66 -32.09 -8.48
C THR A 370 2.86 -31.91 -9.76
N GLY A 371 1.65 -32.47 -9.81
CA GLY A 371 0.78 -32.30 -10.97
C GLY A 371 -0.70 -32.38 -10.61
N TYR A 372 -1.54 -31.89 -11.54
CA TYR A 372 -2.98 -32.04 -11.48
C TYR A 372 -3.41 -33.39 -12.02
N LEU A 373 -4.46 -33.95 -11.41
CA LEU A 373 -5.18 -35.09 -11.95
C LEU A 373 -5.76 -34.70 -13.31
N TYR A 374 -5.41 -35.48 -14.32
CA TYR A 374 -6.06 -35.39 -15.62
C TYR A 374 -6.43 -36.80 -16.11
N PHE A 375 -7.38 -36.84 -17.03
CA PHE A 375 -7.76 -38.05 -17.75
C PHE A 375 -7.61 -37.80 -19.26
N SER A 376 -6.81 -38.61 -19.93
CA SER A 376 -6.61 -38.57 -21.39
C SER A 376 -6.38 -39.99 -21.90
N ASP A 377 -6.83 -40.28 -23.12
CA ASP A 377 -6.58 -41.55 -23.81
C ASP A 377 -6.94 -42.80 -22.99
N GLY A 378 -8.01 -42.70 -22.19
CA GLY A 378 -8.50 -43.79 -21.36
C GLY A 378 -7.70 -44.04 -20.09
N GLN A 379 -6.75 -43.17 -19.69
CA GLN A 379 -5.93 -43.34 -18.49
C GLN A 379 -5.87 -42.07 -17.62
N PHE A 380 -5.77 -42.27 -16.30
CA PHE A 380 -5.45 -41.18 -15.36
C PHE A 380 -3.94 -40.90 -15.35
N GLY A 381 -3.60 -39.63 -15.25
CA GLY A 381 -2.21 -39.16 -15.12
C GLY A 381 -2.08 -37.92 -14.25
N TRP A 382 -0.83 -37.48 -14.09
CA TRP A 382 -0.46 -36.24 -13.38
C TRP A 382 0.36 -35.36 -14.30
N ARG A 383 -0.11 -34.14 -14.56
CA ARG A 383 0.60 -33.17 -15.40
C ARG A 383 0.82 -31.88 -14.65
N GLU A 384 2.01 -31.32 -14.80
CA GLU A 384 2.23 -29.90 -14.50
C GLU A 384 1.60 -29.12 -15.65
N ALA A 385 0.45 -28.49 -15.40
CA ALA A 385 -0.26 -27.73 -16.42
C ALA A 385 -0.65 -26.37 -15.87
N LEU A 386 -0.51 -25.34 -16.70
CA LEU A 386 -1.14 -24.03 -16.48
C LEU A 386 -2.68 -24.12 -16.55
N GLU A 387 -3.19 -25.28 -16.98
CA GLU A 387 -4.60 -25.61 -17.12
C GLU A 387 -4.96 -26.91 -16.40
N PRO A 388 -5.41 -26.81 -15.15
CA PRO A 388 -5.94 -27.97 -14.46
C PRO A 388 -7.26 -28.42 -15.08
N GLN A 389 -7.45 -29.73 -15.20
CA GLN A 389 -8.75 -30.31 -15.52
C GLN A 389 -9.71 -30.07 -14.35
N ILE A 390 -10.93 -29.62 -14.65
CA ILE A 390 -11.95 -29.31 -13.65
C ILE A 390 -12.87 -30.52 -13.46
N TRP A 391 -13.03 -30.90 -12.21
CA TRP A 391 -13.83 -32.02 -11.77
C TRP A 391 -15.06 -31.51 -11.04
N SER A 392 -16.25 -31.97 -11.40
CA SER A 392 -17.45 -31.73 -10.57
C SER A 392 -17.44 -32.74 -9.43
N PHE A 393 -17.63 -32.28 -8.19
CA PHE A 393 -17.60 -33.06 -6.98
C PHE A 393 -19.03 -33.42 -6.53
N GLU A 394 -19.29 -34.70 -6.33
CA GLU A 394 -20.49 -35.20 -5.66
C GLU A 394 -20.04 -35.97 -4.42
N VAL A 395 -20.52 -35.55 -3.25
CA VAL A 395 -20.08 -36.10 -1.96
C VAL A 395 -21.31 -36.54 -1.19
N ASP A 396 -21.41 -37.83 -0.93
CA ASP A 396 -22.53 -38.44 -0.21
C ASP A 396 -22.11 -38.80 1.23
N ASP A 397 -22.98 -38.47 2.19
CA ASP A 397 -22.81 -38.87 3.58
C ASP A 397 -23.15 -40.35 3.77
N THR A 398 -22.15 -41.13 4.13
CA THR A 398 -22.32 -42.52 4.58
C THR A 398 -22.19 -42.54 6.09
N SER A 399 -23.33 -42.52 6.79
CA SER A 399 -23.42 -42.49 8.25
C SER A 399 -22.43 -43.46 8.93
N GLY A 400 -21.31 -42.95 9.45
CA GLY A 400 -20.31 -43.69 10.22
C GLY A 400 -19.09 -44.24 9.46
N GLU A 401 -18.93 -43.99 8.15
CA GLU A 401 -17.76 -44.38 7.33
C GLU A 401 -17.15 -43.18 6.55
N ASP A 402 -15.99 -43.38 5.88
CA ASP A 402 -15.36 -42.38 4.98
C ASP A 402 -16.36 -41.94 3.88
N PRO A 403 -16.52 -40.62 3.63
CA PRO A 403 -17.51 -40.13 2.67
C PRO A 403 -17.22 -40.63 1.26
N VAL A 404 -18.31 -40.89 0.52
CA VAL A 404 -18.22 -41.37 -0.86
C VAL A 404 -18.16 -40.18 -1.79
N PHE A 405 -17.05 -40.05 -2.50
CA PHE A 405 -16.74 -39.00 -3.44
C PHE A 405 -16.84 -39.54 -4.87
N ARG A 406 -17.56 -38.80 -5.71
CA ARG A 406 -17.68 -39.03 -7.15
C ARG A 406 -17.19 -37.78 -7.86
N CYS A 407 -16.40 -37.97 -8.90
CA CYS A 407 -15.91 -36.89 -9.75
C CYS A 407 -16.21 -37.15 -11.22
N ARG A 408 -16.73 -36.12 -11.91
CA ARG A 408 -16.99 -36.15 -13.36
C ARG A 408 -16.28 -35.01 -14.07
N SER A 409 -15.89 -35.23 -15.32
CA SER A 409 -15.33 -34.20 -16.20
C SER A 409 -16.28 -34.01 -17.37
N GLY A 410 -16.87 -32.83 -17.52
CA GLY A 410 -18.00 -32.65 -18.45
C GLY A 410 -19.19 -33.52 -18.05
N ASP A 411 -19.72 -34.28 -19.01
CA ASP A 411 -20.84 -35.21 -18.82
C ASP A 411 -20.41 -36.67 -18.62
N GLU A 412 -19.11 -36.93 -18.59
CA GLU A 412 -18.54 -38.28 -18.51
C GLU A 412 -18.11 -38.65 -17.09
N TYR A 413 -18.43 -39.89 -16.72
CA TYR A 413 -17.85 -40.58 -15.57
C TYR A 413 -16.80 -41.58 -16.06
N PHE A 414 -15.76 -41.81 -15.25
CA PHE A 414 -14.68 -42.74 -15.56
C PHE A 414 -14.68 -43.96 -14.64
N GLU A 415 -14.50 -45.16 -15.20
CA GLU A 415 -14.40 -46.43 -14.46
C GLU A 415 -12.94 -46.79 -14.14
N ILE A 416 -12.66 -47.19 -12.89
CA ILE A 416 -11.38 -47.73 -12.44
C ILE A 416 -11.50 -49.24 -12.24
N LEU A 417 -10.64 -50.00 -12.93
CA LEU A 417 -10.58 -51.45 -12.90
C LEU A 417 -9.89 -51.99 -11.64
N GLU A 418 -9.99 -53.31 -11.43
CA GLU A 418 -9.41 -53.99 -10.26
C GLU A 418 -7.89 -53.78 -10.10
N ASP A 419 -7.16 -53.54 -11.18
CA ASP A 419 -5.72 -53.26 -11.19
C ASP A 419 -5.35 -51.81 -10.80
N GLY A 420 -6.36 -50.96 -10.55
CA GLY A 420 -6.19 -49.55 -10.22
C GLY A 420 -5.96 -48.64 -11.44
N GLN A 421 -6.00 -49.19 -12.66
CA GLN A 421 -5.98 -48.42 -13.90
C GLN A 421 -7.41 -48.11 -14.36
N ALA A 422 -7.62 -46.96 -15.00
CA ALA A 422 -8.90 -46.63 -15.61
C ALA A 422 -9.00 -47.18 -17.03
N ARG A 423 -10.21 -47.55 -17.46
CA ARG A 423 -10.55 -47.87 -18.86
C ARG A 423 -12.03 -47.53 -19.15
N GLY A 424 -12.29 -46.73 -20.18
CA GLY A 424 -13.64 -46.52 -20.72
C GLY A 424 -14.55 -45.56 -19.94
N GLU A 425 -15.83 -45.55 -20.31
CA GLU A 425 -16.93 -44.77 -19.70
C GLU A 425 -17.60 -45.59 -18.57
N GLY A 426 -17.75 -45.02 -17.36
CA GLY A 426 -18.44 -45.68 -16.23
C GLY A 426 -18.31 -44.94 -14.89
N GLU A 427 -19.08 -45.30 -13.85
CA GLU A 427 -19.12 -44.53 -12.58
C GLU A 427 -18.16 -45.09 -11.50
N THR A 428 -17.04 -44.41 -11.21
CA THR A 428 -16.18 -44.74 -10.05
C THR A 428 -16.58 -43.96 -8.81
N ARG A 429 -16.69 -44.69 -7.69
CA ARG A 429 -16.87 -44.15 -6.34
C ARG A 429 -15.56 -44.25 -5.57
N PHE A 430 -15.17 -43.18 -4.89
CA PHE A 430 -14.00 -43.14 -4.02
C PHE A 430 -14.42 -42.99 -2.56
N LYS A 431 -13.84 -43.77 -1.65
CA LYS A 431 -13.85 -43.45 -0.22
C LYS A 431 -12.72 -42.45 0.05
N LEU A 432 -13.03 -41.34 0.71
CA LEU A 432 -12.04 -40.32 1.08
C LEU A 432 -11.59 -40.48 2.53
N GLY A 433 -10.32 -40.84 2.74
CA GLY A 433 -9.69 -40.77 4.06
C GLY A 433 -9.07 -39.41 4.29
N LEU A 434 -9.64 -38.59 5.17
CA LEU A 434 -9.16 -37.25 5.51
C LEU A 434 -7.99 -37.29 6.51
N ASP A 435 -6.93 -36.53 6.25
CA ASP A 435 -5.96 -36.15 7.27
C ASP A 435 -6.45 -34.88 7.98
N PRO A 436 -6.87 -34.97 9.27
CA PRO A 436 -7.44 -33.83 9.98
C PRO A 436 -6.44 -32.69 10.23
N ALA A 437 -5.13 -32.94 10.16
CA ALA A 437 -4.11 -31.91 10.37
C ALA A 437 -3.78 -31.13 9.09
N THR A 438 -3.81 -31.79 7.93
CA THR A 438 -3.37 -31.19 6.66
C THR A 438 -4.52 -30.91 5.69
N GLY A 439 -5.67 -31.57 5.87
CA GLY A 439 -6.80 -31.51 4.94
C GLY A 439 -6.59 -32.35 3.69
N LEU A 440 -5.44 -33.04 3.56
CA LEU A 440 -5.16 -33.92 2.44
C LEU A 440 -6.06 -35.16 2.51
N VAL A 441 -6.50 -35.62 1.35
CA VAL A 441 -7.39 -36.78 1.24
C VAL A 441 -6.67 -37.96 0.59
N ARG A 442 -6.93 -39.15 1.12
CA ARG A 442 -6.60 -40.42 0.47
C ARG A 442 -7.80 -40.87 -0.34
N MET A 443 -7.63 -41.05 -1.63
CA MET A 443 -8.69 -41.56 -2.52
C MET A 443 -8.52 -43.07 -2.70
N LEU A 444 -9.47 -43.84 -2.19
CA LEU A 444 -9.52 -45.30 -2.31
C LEU A 444 -10.75 -45.70 -3.14
N THR A 445 -10.60 -46.61 -4.10
CA THR A 445 -11.75 -47.15 -4.84
C THR A 445 -12.75 -47.80 -3.89
N ALA A 446 -14.03 -47.45 -3.97
CA ALA A 446 -15.05 -47.97 -3.04
C ALA A 446 -15.29 -49.48 -3.20
N SER A 447 -15.07 -50.02 -4.41
CA SER A 447 -15.25 -51.44 -4.73
C SER A 447 -14.08 -52.33 -4.29
N THR A 448 -12.83 -51.86 -4.44
CA THR A 448 -11.62 -52.69 -4.21
C THR A 448 -10.71 -52.20 -3.08
N GLY A 449 -10.96 -51.00 -2.53
CA GLY A 449 -10.15 -50.39 -1.47
C GLY A 449 -8.71 -50.06 -1.89
N ARG A 450 -8.43 -50.01 -3.21
CA ARG A 450 -7.10 -49.75 -3.75
C ARG A 450 -6.89 -48.25 -4.01
N PRO A 451 -5.67 -47.73 -3.82
CA PRO A 451 -5.35 -46.33 -4.14
C PRO A 451 -5.27 -46.10 -5.65
N LEU A 452 -5.49 -44.85 -6.08
CA LEU A 452 -5.29 -44.43 -7.48
C LEU A 452 -3.81 -44.54 -7.88
N LEU A 453 -3.49 -45.26 -8.96
CA LEU A 453 -2.14 -45.41 -9.52
C LEU A 453 -1.96 -44.55 -10.78
N ASN A 454 -0.70 -44.19 -11.11
CA ASN A 454 -0.39 -43.53 -12.38
C ASN A 454 -0.16 -44.55 -13.52
N SER A 455 -0.08 -44.06 -14.75
CA SER A 455 0.19 -44.85 -15.96
C SER A 455 1.54 -45.61 -15.94
N SER A 456 2.53 -45.18 -15.14
CA SER A 456 3.83 -45.87 -15.04
C SER A 456 3.89 -47.01 -14.01
N GLY A 457 2.84 -47.21 -13.20
CA GLY A 457 2.81 -48.25 -12.16
C GLY A 457 3.84 -48.06 -11.04
N GLU A 458 4.46 -46.87 -10.94
CA GLU A 458 5.53 -46.61 -9.99
C GLU A 458 5.01 -46.12 -8.63
N GLY A 459 5.40 -46.89 -7.61
CA GLY A 459 5.26 -46.57 -6.19
C GLY A 459 4.05 -47.23 -5.53
N LYS A 460 4.27 -48.31 -4.78
CA LYS A 460 3.29 -48.92 -3.86
C LYS A 460 2.94 -48.03 -2.63
N ALA A 461 3.37 -46.77 -2.62
CA ALA A 461 3.11 -45.84 -1.53
C ALA A 461 1.77 -45.13 -1.75
N GLN A 462 0.94 -45.10 -0.71
CA GLN A 462 -0.37 -44.45 -0.71
C GLN A 462 -0.20 -42.93 -0.93
N ARG A 463 -0.75 -42.40 -2.03
CA ARG A 463 -0.67 -40.97 -2.37
C ARG A 463 -1.72 -40.15 -1.61
N LEU A 464 -1.36 -38.91 -1.31
CA LEU A 464 -2.23 -37.90 -0.71
C LEU A 464 -2.62 -36.89 -1.79
N PHE A 465 -3.90 -36.52 -1.80
CA PHE A 465 -4.47 -35.58 -2.75
C PHE A 465 -4.91 -34.31 -2.04
N ARG A 466 -4.80 -33.17 -2.73
CA ARG A 466 -5.42 -31.91 -2.33
C ARG A 466 -6.54 -31.57 -3.30
N LEU A 467 -7.70 -31.24 -2.74
CA LEU A 467 -8.88 -30.79 -3.48
C LEU A 467 -8.93 -29.26 -3.41
N THR A 468 -9.05 -28.58 -4.54
CA THR A 468 -9.24 -27.12 -4.58
C THR A 468 -10.62 -26.81 -5.16
N PRO A 469 -11.66 -26.67 -4.31
CA PRO A 469 -12.99 -26.31 -4.75
C PRO A 469 -13.10 -24.94 -5.41
N ILE A 470 -14.07 -24.87 -6.30
CA ILE A 470 -14.65 -23.73 -6.99
C ILE A 470 -16.16 -23.87 -6.75
N CYS A 471 -16.58 -23.47 -5.55
CA CYS A 471 -17.99 -23.38 -5.17
C CYS A 471 -18.50 -21.98 -5.54
N CYS A 472 -19.69 -21.89 -6.14
CA CYS A 472 -20.36 -20.59 -6.31
C CYS A 472 -21.08 -20.18 -5.01
N ALA A 473 -21.39 -18.88 -4.87
CA ALA A 473 -21.73 -18.22 -3.61
C ALA A 473 -23.04 -18.69 -2.92
N ASP A 474 -23.81 -19.61 -3.51
CA ASP A 474 -24.92 -20.28 -2.83
C ASP A 474 -24.46 -21.34 -1.80
N LYS A 475 -23.16 -21.61 -1.72
CA LYS A 475 -22.53 -22.48 -0.71
C LYS A 475 -21.32 -21.81 -0.07
N GLU A 476 -21.30 -21.76 1.26
CA GLU A 476 -20.09 -21.41 2.02
C GLU A 476 -19.09 -22.60 1.92
N GLY A 477 -18.11 -22.48 1.02
CA GLY A 477 -17.01 -23.44 0.95
C GLY A 477 -16.10 -23.36 2.21
N PRO A 478 -15.35 -24.43 2.54
CA PRO A 478 -14.41 -24.44 3.66
C PRO A 478 -13.12 -23.66 3.28
N TRP A 479 -13.19 -22.33 3.27
CA TRP A 479 -12.14 -21.47 2.72
C TRP A 479 -11.17 -20.94 3.80
N PRO A 480 -10.13 -21.70 4.16
CA PRO A 480 -8.79 -21.10 3.97
C PRO A 480 -7.63 -22.07 3.63
N PHE A 481 -7.88 -23.37 3.48
CA PHE A 481 -6.83 -24.33 3.13
C PHE A 481 -7.17 -25.21 1.93
N PHE A 482 -8.46 -25.29 1.58
CA PHE A 482 -8.94 -25.78 0.30
C PHE A 482 -9.14 -24.64 -0.72
N ASP A 483 -8.97 -23.37 -0.32
CA ASP A 483 -9.20 -22.18 -1.15
C ASP A 483 -8.09 -21.84 -2.12
N GLN A 484 -6.86 -22.18 -1.73
CA GLN A 484 -5.66 -21.90 -2.47
C GLN A 484 -5.20 -23.15 -3.18
N ASP A 485 -4.95 -22.97 -4.47
CA ASP A 485 -4.38 -24.01 -5.28
C ASP A 485 -2.90 -24.21 -4.92
N PRO A 486 -2.49 -25.44 -4.59
CA PRO A 486 -1.12 -25.72 -4.17
C PRO A 486 -0.12 -25.47 -5.30
N LEU A 487 -0.49 -25.68 -6.56
CA LEU A 487 0.38 -25.45 -7.71
C LEU A 487 0.44 -23.98 -8.11
N VAL A 488 -0.67 -23.24 -8.03
CA VAL A 488 -0.64 -21.77 -8.18
C VAL A 488 0.20 -21.15 -7.06
N SER A 489 -0.02 -21.56 -5.80
CA SER A 489 0.76 -21.09 -4.64
C SER A 489 2.23 -21.49 -4.73
N ALA A 490 2.49 -22.74 -5.11
CA ALA A 490 3.85 -23.21 -5.30
C ALA A 490 4.53 -22.55 -6.49
N ILE A 491 3.85 -22.18 -7.57
CA ILE A 491 4.49 -21.39 -8.65
C ILE A 491 5.03 -20.05 -8.13
N PHE A 492 4.41 -19.47 -7.10
CA PHE A 492 4.95 -18.33 -6.35
C PHE A 492 6.08 -18.75 -5.38
N ASP A 493 5.93 -19.86 -4.65
CA ASP A 493 6.88 -20.33 -3.60
C ASP A 493 8.10 -21.15 -4.12
N LEU A 494 8.00 -21.81 -5.27
CA LEU A 494 8.98 -22.68 -5.96
C LEU A 494 10.21 -21.90 -6.43
N ARG A 495 10.19 -20.57 -6.28
CA ARG A 495 11.38 -19.71 -6.41
C ARG A 495 12.36 -19.88 -5.23
N SER A 496 12.07 -20.79 -4.28
CA SER A 496 13.06 -21.43 -3.42
C SER A 496 13.17 -22.92 -3.80
N GLU A 497 14.34 -23.36 -4.25
CA GLU A 497 14.57 -24.70 -4.83
C GLU A 497 14.42 -25.88 -3.85
N GLN A 498 13.85 -25.70 -2.65
CA GLN A 498 14.02 -26.65 -1.53
C GLN A 498 12.78 -27.41 -1.03
N SER A 499 11.58 -27.29 -1.61
CA SER A 499 10.44 -28.10 -1.14
C SER A 499 9.88 -29.06 -2.19
N HIS A 500 10.26 -30.33 -2.09
CA HIS A 500 9.62 -31.45 -2.80
C HIS A 500 8.21 -31.80 -2.26
N ASP A 501 7.77 -31.16 -1.17
CA ASP A 501 6.41 -31.32 -0.61
C ASP A 501 5.56 -30.06 -0.86
N ILE A 502 5.07 -29.94 -2.10
CA ILE A 502 4.27 -28.81 -2.58
C ILE A 502 2.83 -28.87 -2.05
N LEU A 503 2.26 -30.07 -1.86
CA LEU A 503 0.93 -30.18 -1.25
C LEU A 503 0.87 -29.61 0.17
N GLY A 504 1.96 -29.75 0.92
CA GLY A 504 2.14 -29.20 2.26
C GLY A 504 2.59 -27.73 2.28
N SER A 505 2.85 -27.09 1.14
CA SER A 505 3.10 -25.65 1.03
C SER A 505 1.80 -24.89 0.78
N SER A 506 1.68 -23.73 1.41
CA SER A 506 0.57 -22.80 1.21
C SER A 506 1.03 -21.40 1.61
N ARG A 507 0.47 -20.35 0.97
CA ARG A 507 0.76 -18.96 1.36
C ARG A 507 0.48 -18.75 2.87
N PRO A 508 -0.59 -19.29 3.48
CA PRO A 508 -0.81 -19.24 4.92
C PRO A 508 0.30 -19.87 5.75
N LYS A 509 0.80 -21.06 5.40
CA LYS A 509 1.85 -21.74 6.17
C LYS A 509 3.18 -20.97 6.11
N THR A 510 3.53 -20.47 4.92
CA THR A 510 4.70 -19.60 4.72
C THR A 510 4.55 -18.29 5.50
N LEU A 511 3.37 -17.68 5.47
CA LEU A 511 3.03 -16.51 6.29
C LEU A 511 3.18 -16.82 7.79
N CYS A 512 2.74 -17.98 8.26
CA CYS A 512 2.81 -18.37 9.66
C CYS A 512 4.23 -18.57 10.17
N THR A 513 5.08 -19.26 9.41
CA THR A 513 6.51 -19.37 9.75
C THR A 513 7.16 -17.99 9.84
N ARG A 514 6.83 -17.07 8.91
CA ARG A 514 7.32 -15.69 8.92
C ARG A 514 6.79 -14.91 10.14
N LEU A 515 5.51 -15.02 10.47
CA LEU A 515 4.90 -14.36 11.64
C LEU A 515 5.54 -14.84 12.95
N VAL A 516 5.76 -16.15 13.10
CA VAL A 516 6.40 -16.74 14.29
C VAL A 516 7.86 -16.27 14.42
N SER A 517 8.63 -16.26 13.32
CA SER A 517 10.00 -15.74 13.31
C SER A 517 10.06 -14.25 13.64
N ALA A 518 9.13 -13.45 13.09
CA ALA A 518 8.98 -12.04 13.42
C ALA A 518 8.68 -11.84 14.91
N LYS A 519 7.79 -12.64 15.50
CA LYS A 519 7.46 -12.57 16.94
C LYS A 519 8.67 -12.88 17.80
N GLN A 520 9.41 -13.95 17.49
CA GLN A 520 10.63 -14.32 18.21
C GLN A 520 11.69 -13.22 18.14
N THR A 521 11.85 -12.59 16.97
CA THR A 521 12.76 -11.45 16.78
C THR A 521 12.33 -10.23 17.60
N ALA A 522 11.04 -9.90 17.59
CA ALA A 522 10.49 -8.82 18.40
C ALA A 522 10.73 -9.04 19.90
N GLN A 523 10.48 -10.27 20.38
CA GLN A 523 10.69 -10.64 21.78
C GLN A 523 12.15 -10.52 22.18
N LYS A 524 13.09 -11.01 21.35
CA LYS A 524 14.53 -10.88 21.62
C LYS A 524 14.97 -9.42 21.74
N ARG A 525 14.42 -8.54 20.89
CA ARG A 525 14.69 -7.09 20.96
C ARG A 525 14.09 -6.46 22.22
N LEU A 526 12.91 -6.91 22.64
CA LEU A 526 12.28 -6.46 23.88
C LEU A 526 13.11 -6.87 25.11
N ASP A 527 13.61 -8.11 25.13
CA ASP A 527 14.49 -8.62 26.19
C ASP A 527 15.79 -7.80 26.29
N TYR A 528 16.34 -7.38 25.14
CA TYR A 528 17.47 -6.45 25.08
C TYR A 528 17.14 -5.07 25.67
N LEU A 529 15.97 -4.49 25.36
CA LEU A 529 15.57 -3.22 25.98
C LEU A 529 15.37 -3.36 27.50
N ALA A 530 14.89 -4.51 27.97
CA ALA A 530 14.69 -4.78 29.38
C ALA A 530 16.02 -4.90 30.16
N SER A 531 17.16 -5.12 29.48
CA SER A 531 18.46 -5.27 30.14
C SER A 531 19.16 -3.95 30.48
N PHE A 532 18.58 -2.80 30.14
CA PHE A 532 19.18 -1.49 30.46
C PHE A 532 18.99 -1.12 31.93
N ASP A 533 20.07 -0.70 32.59
CA ASP A 533 20.02 -0.18 33.96
C ASP A 533 19.33 1.19 34.02
N ARG A 534 18.69 1.48 35.17
CA ARG A 534 18.11 2.80 35.44
C ARG A 534 19.09 3.69 36.23
N PRO A 535 19.19 5.00 35.92
CA PRO A 535 18.50 5.72 34.85
C PRO A 535 19.01 5.32 33.46
N ILE A 536 18.11 5.29 32.47
CA ILE A 536 18.48 4.92 31.10
C ILE A 536 19.50 5.93 30.56
N GLN A 537 20.63 5.40 30.11
CA GLN A 537 21.68 6.13 29.40
C GLN A 537 21.97 5.43 28.08
N LEU A 538 21.75 6.13 26.98
CA LEU A 538 21.96 5.58 25.63
C LEU A 538 23.29 6.07 25.07
N GLU A 539 24.14 5.12 24.71
CA GLU A 539 25.38 5.40 23.97
C GLU A 539 25.08 5.82 22.53
N ASN A 540 25.89 6.73 22.00
CA ASN A 540 25.81 7.12 20.60
C ASN A 540 26.47 6.06 19.73
N ALA A 541 25.66 5.30 18.99
CA ALA A 541 26.18 4.38 17.99
C ALA A 541 26.79 5.14 16.80
N PRO A 542 27.85 4.62 16.17
CA PRO A 542 28.37 5.18 14.93
C PRO A 542 27.30 5.10 13.85
N LEU A 543 27.06 6.22 13.18
CA LEU A 543 26.09 6.28 12.10
C LEU A 543 26.61 5.44 10.91
N PRO A 544 25.80 4.54 10.33
CA PRO A 544 26.21 3.74 9.19
C PRO A 544 26.66 4.63 8.04
N THR A 545 27.94 4.52 7.65
CA THR A 545 28.51 5.26 6.52
C THR A 545 28.47 4.38 5.26
N GLY A 546 27.88 4.88 4.19
CA GLY A 546 27.78 4.14 2.92
C GLY A 546 26.67 4.64 2.03
N LEU A 547 26.74 4.30 0.74
CA LEU A 547 25.66 4.64 -0.21
C LEU A 547 24.41 3.82 0.17
N PRO A 548 23.21 4.41 0.19
CA PRO A 548 21.97 3.68 0.43
C PRO A 548 21.76 2.46 -0.49
N ALA A 549 22.41 2.44 -1.66
CA ALA A 549 22.47 1.33 -2.59
C ALA A 549 23.27 0.12 -2.07
N GLN A 550 24.32 0.32 -1.27
CA GLN A 550 25.06 -0.78 -0.64
C GLN A 550 24.18 -1.57 0.33
N TRP A 551 23.20 -0.89 0.92
CA TRP A 551 22.20 -1.46 1.80
C TRP A 551 21.09 -2.23 1.09
N ARG A 552 20.76 -1.85 -0.15
CA ARG A 552 19.81 -2.57 -1.04
C ARG A 552 20.32 -3.97 -1.41
N LEU A 553 21.61 -4.23 -1.21
CA LEU A 553 22.32 -5.43 -1.65
C LEU A 553 22.65 -6.37 -0.49
N ARG A 554 21.95 -6.26 0.64
CA ARG A 554 21.89 -7.37 1.59
C ARG A 554 21.25 -8.52 0.81
N ASP A 555 21.97 -9.61 0.60
CA ASP A 555 21.51 -10.77 -0.17
C ASP A 555 20.40 -11.54 0.59
N LEU A 556 19.33 -10.84 0.95
CA LEU A 556 18.17 -11.31 1.70
C LEU A 556 16.90 -11.01 0.88
N PRO A 557 15.95 -11.95 0.73
CA PRO A 557 14.67 -11.68 0.09
C PRO A 557 13.86 -10.65 0.89
N THR A 558 12.87 -9.99 0.28
CA THR A 558 11.94 -9.14 1.02
C THR A 558 10.98 -9.99 1.88
N CYS A 559 10.75 -9.59 3.12
CA CYS A 559 9.72 -10.19 3.96
C CYS A 559 8.33 -9.91 3.37
N ALA A 560 7.37 -10.82 3.57
CA ALA A 560 5.97 -10.48 3.35
C ALA A 560 5.59 -9.29 4.23
N ASN A 561 5.07 -8.25 3.61
CA ASN A 561 4.79 -7.03 4.32
C ASN A 561 3.48 -7.15 5.10
N LEU A 562 3.55 -6.98 6.42
CA LEU A 562 2.38 -6.94 7.31
C LEU A 562 1.75 -5.55 7.22
N CYS A 563 1.05 -5.28 6.12
CA CYS A 563 0.51 -3.96 5.82
C CYS A 563 -0.62 -3.50 6.75
N ASP A 564 -1.19 -4.42 7.49
CA ASP A 564 -2.19 -4.22 8.53
C ASP A 564 -1.56 -3.99 9.92
N HIS A 565 -0.25 -4.19 10.09
CA HIS A 565 0.43 -3.69 11.28
C HIS A 565 0.77 -2.23 11.08
N PRO A 566 0.29 -1.33 11.96
CA PRO A 566 0.60 0.07 11.79
C PRO A 566 2.11 0.30 11.97
N THR A 567 2.72 -0.08 13.09
CA THR A 567 3.92 0.64 13.49
C THR A 567 5.21 0.17 12.82
N ILE A 568 5.41 -1.13 12.54
CA ILE A 568 6.71 -1.68 12.13
C ILE A 568 6.54 -2.92 11.25
N CYS A 569 7.47 -3.08 10.29
CA CYS A 569 7.79 -4.39 9.71
C CYS A 569 9.15 -4.85 10.27
N ILE A 570 9.28 -6.14 10.57
CA ILE A 570 10.42 -6.70 11.30
C ILE A 570 11.37 -7.40 10.33
N ASP A 571 12.63 -6.98 10.32
CA ASP A 571 13.74 -7.74 9.72
C ASP A 571 14.10 -8.91 10.65
N THR A 572 13.88 -10.15 10.19
CA THR A 572 14.12 -11.38 10.95
C THR A 572 15.56 -11.88 10.83
N GLY A 573 16.40 -11.23 10.02
CA GLY A 573 17.75 -11.69 9.65
C GLY A 573 17.79 -12.57 8.41
N ASP A 574 16.69 -13.26 8.07
CA ASP A 574 16.58 -14.13 6.88
C ASP A 574 15.82 -13.46 5.73
N CYS A 575 15.16 -12.34 5.98
CA CYS A 575 14.51 -11.50 4.99
C CYS A 575 14.57 -10.03 5.41
N MET A 576 14.61 -9.11 4.45
CA MET A 576 14.63 -7.67 4.68
C MET A 576 13.24 -7.05 4.61
N CYS A 577 13.03 -5.98 5.36
CA CYS A 577 11.75 -5.30 5.44
C CYS A 577 11.57 -4.24 4.32
N ALA A 578 10.56 -4.38 3.43
CA ALA A 578 10.38 -3.47 2.28
C ALA A 578 9.03 -2.71 2.29
N GLN A 579 9.04 -1.38 2.47
CA GLN A 579 7.80 -0.61 2.67
C GLN A 579 6.95 -0.40 1.41
N SER A 580 7.56 -0.37 0.22
CA SER A 580 6.91 0.09 -1.03
C SER A 580 5.61 -0.68 -1.36
N ALA A 581 5.44 -1.83 -0.74
CA ALA A 581 4.35 -2.77 -0.90
C ALA A 581 3.18 -2.65 0.07
N CYS A 582 3.27 -1.77 1.06
CA CYS A 582 2.12 -1.46 1.89
C CYS A 582 1.53 -0.12 1.48
N PRO A 583 0.24 -0.05 1.11
CA PRO A 583 -0.44 1.22 1.20
C PRO A 583 -0.26 1.72 2.65
N PRO A 584 0.03 3.02 2.87
CA PRO A 584 0.11 3.56 4.22
C PRO A 584 -1.25 3.39 4.88
N THR A 585 -1.42 2.32 5.65
CA THR A 585 -2.49 2.15 6.63
C THR A 585 -2.19 3.11 7.76
N SER A 586 -2.42 4.39 7.49
CA SER A 586 -2.33 5.39 8.53
C SER A 586 -3.50 5.16 9.47
N ARG A 587 -3.21 4.67 10.68
CA ARG A 587 -4.15 4.66 11.82
C ARG A 587 -4.69 6.07 12.09
N PHE A 588 -4.04 7.11 11.60
CA PHE A 588 -4.58 8.47 11.57
C PHE A 588 -5.00 8.77 10.17
N PRO A 589 -6.28 8.61 9.87
CA PRO A 589 -6.69 8.69 8.52
C PRO A 589 -6.46 10.07 7.94
N PHE A 590 -6.02 11.16 8.58
CA PHE A 590 -5.77 12.46 7.89
C PHE A 590 -4.99 12.40 6.54
N ALA A 591 -4.19 11.36 6.25
CA ALA A 591 -3.76 11.01 4.89
C ALA A 591 -4.77 10.21 4.01
N SER A 592 -5.53 9.25 4.57
CA SER A 592 -6.67 8.51 3.98
C SER A 592 -8.09 9.12 4.19
N THR A 593 -8.26 10.18 4.98
CA THR A 593 -9.40 11.08 5.21
C THR A 593 -9.16 12.42 4.52
N ALA A 594 -7.99 12.62 3.91
CA ALA A 594 -7.93 13.33 2.62
C ALA A 594 -8.74 12.58 1.54
N ASN A 595 -9.17 11.34 1.79
CA ASN A 595 -10.26 10.65 1.09
C ASN A 595 -11.54 10.51 1.97
N LEU A 596 -11.81 11.44 2.90
CA LEU A 596 -13.21 11.65 3.28
C LEU A 596 -13.88 12.32 2.09
N PRO A 597 -15.13 11.96 1.74
CA PRO A 597 -15.93 12.72 0.77
C PRO A 597 -16.25 14.18 1.20
N VAL A 598 -15.53 14.74 2.18
CA VAL A 598 -15.95 15.89 2.99
C VAL A 598 -14.81 16.88 3.32
N LEU A 599 -13.56 16.65 2.95
CA LEU A 599 -12.48 17.63 3.20
C LEU A 599 -11.63 17.84 1.95
N SER A 600 -12.07 18.80 1.12
CA SER A 600 -11.32 19.97 0.64
C SER A 600 -12.25 20.74 -0.30
N TYR A 601 -12.68 21.93 0.13
CA TYR A 601 -13.66 22.81 -0.55
C TYR A 601 -15.07 22.23 -0.73
N PRO A 602 -16.13 23.06 -0.88
CA PRO A 602 -17.49 22.55 -0.92
C PRO A 602 -17.56 21.54 -2.07
N ARG A 603 -18.26 20.42 -1.82
CA ARG A 603 -18.71 19.54 -2.90
C ARG A 603 -19.12 20.45 -4.05
N PRO A 604 -18.68 20.23 -5.30
CA PRO A 604 -19.52 20.70 -6.39
C PRO A 604 -20.89 20.18 -6.02
N THR A 605 -21.83 21.08 -5.72
CA THR A 605 -23.18 20.69 -5.38
C THR A 605 -23.74 20.16 -6.67
N PHE A 606 -23.49 18.87 -6.91
CA PHE A 606 -24.16 18.10 -7.92
C PHE A 606 -25.58 18.00 -7.38
N HIS A 607 -26.41 18.94 -7.82
CA HIS A 607 -27.84 18.72 -7.74
C HIS A 607 -28.08 17.35 -8.37
N GLU A 608 -28.81 16.47 -7.68
CA GLU A 608 -29.16 15.13 -8.18
C GLU A 608 -29.77 15.18 -9.59
N ASN A 609 -30.25 16.37 -10.00
CA ASN A 609 -30.85 16.69 -11.29
C ASN A 609 -29.89 17.25 -12.36
N GLN A 610 -28.56 17.30 -12.17
CA GLN A 610 -27.66 17.59 -13.30
C GLN A 610 -27.71 16.42 -14.28
N THR A 611 -28.38 16.71 -15.39
CA THR A 611 -28.68 15.87 -16.55
C THR A 611 -27.48 15.06 -17.04
N LEU A 612 -27.80 14.03 -17.84
CA LEU A 612 -26.94 13.19 -18.67
C LEU A 612 -26.13 14.00 -19.71
N ASP A 613 -25.51 15.13 -19.34
CA ASP A 613 -24.65 15.89 -20.23
C ASP A 613 -23.39 15.06 -20.54
N PRO A 614 -23.13 14.71 -21.81
CA PRO A 614 -21.96 13.93 -22.20
C PRO A 614 -20.63 14.63 -21.89
N ASN A 615 -20.63 15.96 -21.72
CA ASN A 615 -19.39 16.73 -21.53
C ASN A 615 -18.93 16.85 -20.06
N VAL A 616 -19.71 16.36 -19.09
CA VAL A 616 -19.36 16.49 -17.66
C VAL A 616 -17.97 15.95 -17.34
N LEU A 617 -17.60 14.81 -17.93
CA LEU A 617 -16.29 14.21 -17.71
C LEU A 617 -15.16 15.10 -18.24
N VAL A 618 -15.33 15.66 -19.44
CA VAL A 618 -14.36 16.57 -20.08
C VAL A 618 -14.14 17.82 -19.20
N ASP A 619 -15.23 18.43 -18.75
CA ASP A 619 -15.19 19.62 -17.88
C ASP A 619 -14.49 19.34 -16.55
N GLN A 620 -14.76 18.17 -15.95
CA GLN A 620 -14.14 17.76 -14.70
C GLN A 620 -12.64 17.51 -14.86
N VAL A 621 -12.23 16.81 -15.93
CA VAL A 621 -10.82 16.55 -16.22
C VAL A 621 -10.07 17.86 -16.46
N ASN A 622 -10.66 18.80 -17.21
CA ASN A 622 -10.04 20.11 -17.51
C ASN A 622 -9.85 20.99 -16.27
N ARG A 623 -10.73 20.88 -15.26
CA ARG A 623 -10.62 21.62 -14.00
C ARG A 623 -9.76 20.92 -12.95
N SER A 624 -9.40 19.66 -13.18
CA SER A 624 -8.65 18.83 -12.24
C SER A 624 -7.17 18.84 -12.55
N SER A 625 -6.35 18.70 -11.52
CA SER A 625 -4.91 18.54 -11.66
C SER A 625 -4.52 17.08 -11.54
N TRP A 626 -3.72 16.58 -12.48
CA TRP A 626 -3.12 15.24 -12.37
C TRP A 626 -2.13 15.11 -11.20
N LEU A 627 -1.71 16.23 -10.58
CA LEU A 627 -0.93 16.17 -9.35
C LEU A 627 -1.73 15.52 -8.20
N ASN A 628 -3.07 15.53 -8.28
CA ASN A 628 -3.97 14.96 -7.28
C ASN A 628 -3.98 13.41 -7.26
N VAL A 629 -3.46 12.78 -8.33
CA VAL A 629 -3.38 11.31 -8.47
C VAL A 629 -1.96 10.79 -8.30
N LEU A 630 -1.02 11.69 -8.01
CA LEU A 630 0.32 11.31 -7.58
C LEU A 630 0.34 11.03 -6.09
N ARG A 631 1.23 10.13 -5.70
CA ARG A 631 1.60 10.00 -4.30
C ARG A 631 2.27 11.29 -3.81
N PRO A 632 2.12 11.69 -2.53
CA PRO A 632 2.56 12.99 -2.03
C PRO A 632 4.05 13.31 -2.25
N HIS A 633 4.95 12.34 -2.12
CA HIS A 633 6.37 12.53 -2.39
C HIS A 633 6.67 12.73 -3.88
N ALA A 634 5.94 12.03 -4.77
CA ALA A 634 6.08 12.19 -6.21
C ALA A 634 5.56 13.56 -6.66
N ALA A 635 4.44 14.02 -6.08
CA ALA A 635 3.92 15.37 -6.28
C ALA A 635 4.93 16.45 -5.85
N ARG A 636 5.56 16.30 -4.67
CA ARG A 636 6.61 17.22 -4.19
C ARG A 636 7.86 17.20 -5.06
N TYR A 637 8.30 16.02 -5.52
CA TYR A 637 9.44 15.89 -6.41
C TYR A 637 9.17 16.59 -7.74
N LEU A 638 8.04 16.30 -8.39
CA LEU A 638 7.67 16.88 -9.68
C LEU A 638 7.31 18.38 -9.58
N GLY A 639 6.76 18.82 -8.45
CA GLY A 639 6.46 20.23 -8.18
C GLY A 639 7.68 21.13 -8.09
N ARG A 640 8.89 20.56 -7.92
CA ARG A 640 10.17 21.28 -8.04
C ARG A 640 10.62 21.44 -9.49
N SER A 641 9.86 20.92 -10.45
CA SER A 641 10.18 20.90 -11.87
C SER A 641 11.59 20.35 -12.16
N PRO A 642 11.90 19.11 -11.70
CA PRO A 642 13.23 18.53 -11.87
C PRO A 642 13.50 18.25 -13.34
N SER A 643 14.73 18.51 -13.79
CA SER A 643 15.18 18.10 -15.13
C SER A 643 15.27 16.58 -15.25
N PHE A 644 15.09 16.04 -16.45
CA PHE A 644 15.42 14.65 -16.72
C PHE A 644 16.87 14.35 -16.37
N ILE A 645 17.12 13.19 -15.74
CA ILE A 645 18.49 12.71 -15.57
C ILE A 645 19.05 12.36 -16.94
N GLN A 646 20.29 12.78 -17.22
CA GLN A 646 20.98 12.39 -18.46
C GLN A 646 21.05 10.86 -18.55
N ILE A 647 20.76 10.34 -19.74
CA ILE A 647 20.80 8.91 -20.02
C ILE A 647 21.75 8.67 -21.19
N ASN A 648 22.47 7.56 -21.14
CA ASN A 648 23.38 7.13 -22.19
C ASN A 648 22.94 5.74 -22.66
N LEU A 649 22.64 5.62 -23.96
CA LEU A 649 22.38 4.35 -24.61
C LEU A 649 23.72 3.67 -24.94
N THR A 650 23.98 2.50 -24.35
CA THR A 650 25.17 1.72 -24.71
C THR A 650 25.03 1.19 -26.13
N ARG A 651 26.14 1.17 -26.88
CA ARG A 651 26.18 0.50 -28.19
C ARG A 651 25.99 -1.01 -28.04
N LEU A 652 25.31 -1.62 -29.01
CA LEU A 652 25.18 -3.08 -29.11
C LEU A 652 26.53 -3.76 -29.32
N PRO A 653 26.74 -5.00 -28.83
CA PRO A 653 27.87 -5.84 -29.21
C PRO A 653 28.00 -5.93 -30.74
N ASP A 654 29.23 -6.04 -31.24
CA ASP A 654 29.49 -5.86 -32.68
C ASP A 654 28.81 -6.93 -33.55
N ASP A 655 28.74 -8.17 -33.08
CA ASP A 655 28.02 -9.26 -33.73
C ASP A 655 26.52 -8.98 -33.83
N ILE A 656 25.92 -8.41 -32.78
CA ILE A 656 24.50 -8.06 -32.75
C ILE A 656 24.21 -6.81 -33.57
N GLN A 657 25.08 -5.80 -33.49
CA GLN A 657 24.96 -4.61 -34.32
C GLN A 657 25.02 -4.99 -35.80
N ASN A 658 25.95 -5.86 -36.20
CA ASN A 658 26.05 -6.35 -37.56
C ASN A 658 24.80 -7.13 -37.99
N ASP A 659 24.24 -7.99 -37.12
CA ASP A 659 23.00 -8.70 -37.43
C ASP A 659 21.79 -7.76 -37.56
N ARG A 660 21.72 -6.73 -36.72
CA ARG A 660 20.70 -5.66 -36.81
C ARG A 660 20.84 -4.86 -38.10
N ASP A 661 22.04 -4.48 -38.47
CA ASP A 661 22.31 -3.73 -39.70
C ASP A 661 21.93 -4.55 -40.95
N MET A 662 22.13 -5.88 -40.89
CA MET A 662 21.74 -6.80 -41.96
C MET A 662 20.24 -7.13 -41.97
N ASN A 663 19.58 -7.08 -40.81
CA ASN A 663 18.18 -7.47 -40.64
C ASN A 663 17.38 -6.39 -39.87
N PRO A 664 17.28 -5.14 -40.35
CA PRO A 664 16.68 -4.05 -39.58
C PRO A 664 15.21 -4.28 -39.24
N GLU A 665 14.45 -4.94 -40.13
CA GLU A 665 13.05 -5.32 -39.88
C GLU A 665 12.88 -6.28 -38.70
N THR A 666 13.97 -6.95 -38.29
CA THR A 666 13.97 -7.86 -37.16
C THR A 666 14.09 -7.16 -35.81
N TYR A 667 14.69 -5.97 -35.77
CA TYR A 667 14.98 -5.22 -34.54
C TYR A 667 14.14 -3.95 -34.41
N ASP A 668 13.83 -3.28 -35.52
CA ASP A 668 13.30 -1.92 -35.54
C ASP A 668 11.77 -1.83 -35.76
N GLN A 669 11.13 -2.92 -36.22
CA GLN A 669 9.67 -2.99 -36.37
C GLN A 669 9.01 -3.56 -35.11
N LEU A 670 7.91 -2.93 -34.67
CA LEU A 670 7.05 -3.49 -33.63
C LEU A 670 6.34 -4.73 -34.20
N ARG A 671 6.67 -5.92 -33.69
CA ARG A 671 6.07 -7.17 -34.16
C ARG A 671 4.73 -7.46 -33.46
N SER A 672 3.76 -7.98 -34.19
CA SER A 672 2.66 -8.77 -33.61
C SER A 672 2.94 -10.24 -33.89
N SER A 673 2.79 -11.10 -32.88
CA SER A 673 2.98 -12.55 -33.01
C SER A 673 1.75 -13.28 -32.47
N LEU A 674 1.67 -14.59 -32.75
CA LEU A 674 0.66 -15.50 -32.18
C LEU A 674 0.62 -15.45 -30.63
N TYR A 675 1.70 -14.97 -30.00
CA TYR A 675 1.89 -14.88 -28.55
C TYR A 675 1.85 -13.45 -27.98
N GLY A 676 1.43 -12.44 -28.78
CA GLY A 676 1.28 -11.05 -28.34
C GLY A 676 2.04 -10.01 -29.17
N CYS A 677 1.90 -8.73 -28.81
CA CYS A 677 2.50 -7.60 -29.53
C CYS A 677 3.78 -7.09 -28.86
N PHE A 678 4.89 -7.34 -29.56
CA PHE A 678 6.26 -7.18 -29.15
C PHE A 678 6.73 -5.71 -28.98
N SER A 679 7.77 -5.62 -28.16
CA SER A 679 8.81 -4.61 -27.93
C SER A 679 8.49 -3.24 -27.34
N ALA A 680 8.10 -3.24 -26.06
CA ALA A 680 8.36 -2.09 -25.20
C ALA A 680 9.87 -1.78 -25.07
N ASP A 681 10.78 -2.76 -25.20
CA ASP A 681 12.25 -2.56 -25.24
C ASP A 681 12.69 -1.75 -26.46
N SER A 682 12.30 -2.13 -27.69
CA SER A 682 12.61 -1.34 -28.90
C SER A 682 11.93 0.04 -28.89
N ALA A 683 10.70 0.15 -28.38
CA ALA A 683 10.03 1.45 -28.22
C ALA A 683 10.77 2.36 -27.22
N LEU A 684 11.19 1.81 -26.08
CA LEU A 684 11.96 2.56 -25.08
C LEU A 684 13.35 2.92 -25.60
N GLU A 685 14.08 1.99 -26.20
CA GLU A 685 15.41 2.23 -26.78
C GLU A 685 15.36 3.35 -27.82
N ARG A 686 14.40 3.30 -28.76
CA ARG A 686 14.22 4.35 -29.77
C ARG A 686 13.97 5.71 -29.12
N GLY A 687 13.16 5.76 -28.06
CA GLY A 687 12.97 6.97 -27.25
C GLY A 687 14.27 7.44 -26.59
N VAL A 688 14.95 6.56 -25.86
CA VAL A 688 16.22 6.85 -25.17
C VAL A 688 17.26 7.40 -26.14
N LYS A 689 17.37 6.84 -27.36
CA LYS A 689 18.32 7.27 -28.38
C LYS A 689 18.21 8.76 -28.73
N ILE A 690 17.00 9.34 -28.67
CA ILE A 690 16.75 10.76 -28.98
C ILE A 690 17.39 11.68 -27.95
N VAL A 691 17.34 11.29 -26.67
CA VAL A 691 17.86 12.09 -25.54
C VAL A 691 19.22 11.60 -25.05
N SER A 692 19.76 10.56 -25.67
CA SER A 692 21.02 9.97 -25.30
C SER A 692 22.15 10.95 -25.58
N ASP A 693 22.98 11.19 -24.58
CA ASP A 693 24.17 12.03 -24.69
C ASP A 693 25.42 11.25 -24.21
N GLY A 694 26.60 11.82 -24.40
CA GLY A 694 27.86 11.28 -23.90
C GLY A 694 27.83 11.03 -22.39
N TYR A 695 28.60 10.03 -21.95
CA TYR A 695 28.69 9.66 -20.53
C TYR A 695 29.20 10.81 -19.67
N SER A 696 28.53 11.06 -18.53
CA SER A 696 28.95 12.00 -17.49
C SER A 696 28.79 11.35 -16.10
N ASN A 697 29.49 11.85 -15.09
CA ASN A 697 29.39 11.29 -13.74
C ASN A 697 27.96 11.48 -13.19
N GLY A 698 27.26 10.37 -12.92
CA GLY A 698 25.87 10.37 -12.45
C GLY A 698 24.80 10.17 -13.53
N SER A 699 25.18 10.02 -14.81
CA SER A 699 24.23 9.68 -15.89
C SER A 699 23.70 8.24 -15.75
N LEU A 700 22.44 8.02 -16.10
CA LEU A 700 21.89 6.67 -16.28
C LEU A 700 22.52 6.01 -17.51
N VAL A 701 22.72 4.69 -17.47
CA VAL A 701 23.20 3.92 -18.61
C VAL A 701 22.16 2.89 -18.96
N PHE A 702 21.57 3.02 -20.15
CA PHE A 702 20.57 2.11 -20.67
C PHE A 702 21.23 1.00 -21.47
N LEU A 703 21.00 -0.24 -21.06
CA LEU A 703 21.51 -1.44 -21.74
C LEU A 703 20.40 -2.05 -22.61
N PRO A 704 20.40 -1.86 -23.95
CA PRO A 704 19.44 -2.53 -24.81
C PRO A 704 19.69 -4.04 -24.78
N TYR A 705 18.63 -4.82 -24.58
CA TYR A 705 18.68 -6.28 -24.53
C TYR A 705 17.43 -6.86 -25.20
N TYR A 706 17.60 -7.56 -26.33
CA TYR A 706 16.49 -8.06 -27.16
C TYR A 706 16.22 -9.55 -26.90
N GLN A 707 15.27 -9.84 -26.05
CA GLN A 707 15.03 -11.19 -25.52
C GLN A 707 14.56 -12.23 -26.54
N ALA A 708 13.78 -11.83 -27.55
CA ALA A 708 13.11 -12.77 -28.46
C ALA A 708 13.99 -13.31 -29.60
N LEU A 709 15.09 -12.63 -29.93
CA LEU A 709 15.87 -12.93 -31.14
C LEU A 709 16.86 -14.08 -30.96
N PHE A 710 17.21 -14.41 -29.72
CA PHE A 710 18.31 -15.33 -29.42
C PHE A 710 17.88 -16.78 -29.19
N HIS A 711 16.59 -17.07 -29.19
CA HIS A 711 16.07 -18.42 -29.03
C HIS A 711 16.18 -19.28 -30.31
N GLU A 712 16.13 -18.64 -31.49
CA GLU A 712 16.23 -19.34 -32.78
C GLU A 712 17.67 -19.59 -33.24
N ARG A 713 18.67 -18.90 -32.66
CA ARG A 713 20.06 -18.87 -33.19
C ARG A 713 21.17 -19.30 -32.21
N GLY A 714 20.85 -19.69 -30.98
CA GLY A 714 21.84 -20.03 -29.94
C GLY A 714 22.37 -18.77 -29.25
N GLN A 715 22.19 -18.68 -27.93
CA GLN A 715 22.30 -17.42 -27.18
C GLN A 715 23.73 -17.01 -26.81
N PRO A 716 24.07 -15.71 -26.88
CA PRO A 716 24.93 -15.07 -25.87
C PRO A 716 24.08 -14.76 -24.62
N HIS A 717 24.49 -15.28 -23.46
CA HIS A 717 23.87 -14.92 -22.18
C HIS A 717 24.01 -13.41 -21.92
N ILE A 718 23.08 -12.79 -21.19
CA ILE A 718 23.17 -11.36 -20.78
C ILE A 718 24.54 -11.02 -20.14
N ASP A 719 25.20 -12.01 -19.52
CA ASP A 719 26.55 -11.93 -19.01
C ASP A 719 27.61 -11.60 -20.04
N SER A 720 27.60 -12.24 -21.22
CA SER A 720 28.58 -11.93 -22.27
C SER A 720 28.35 -10.52 -22.83
N TRP A 721 27.08 -10.10 -22.88
CA TRP A 721 26.70 -8.76 -23.29
C TRP A 721 27.21 -7.69 -22.31
N LEU A 722 27.04 -7.93 -21.00
CA LEU A 722 27.54 -7.06 -19.95
C LEU A 722 29.05 -7.05 -19.88
N GLN A 723 29.70 -8.20 -20.09
CA GLN A 723 31.16 -8.27 -20.16
C GLN A 723 31.71 -7.44 -21.32
N ASP A 724 31.11 -7.54 -22.51
CA ASP A 724 31.52 -6.71 -23.67
C ASP A 724 31.37 -5.22 -23.36
N VAL A 725 30.21 -4.82 -22.83
CA VAL A 725 29.93 -3.43 -22.49
C VAL A 725 30.90 -2.90 -21.43
N ARG A 726 31.26 -3.71 -20.42
CA ARG A 726 32.24 -3.31 -19.39
C ARG A 726 33.68 -3.25 -19.91
N GLN A 727 34.08 -4.20 -20.75
CA GLN A 727 35.46 -4.29 -21.23
C GLN A 727 35.77 -3.24 -22.30
N HIS A 728 34.79 -2.86 -23.11
CA HIS A 728 35.03 -2.06 -24.31
C HIS A 728 34.26 -0.73 -24.35
N ARG A 729 33.25 -0.52 -23.49
CA ARG A 729 32.26 0.57 -23.68
C ARG A 729 31.91 1.40 -22.44
N LEU A 730 32.30 0.98 -21.23
CA LEU A 730 32.11 1.72 -19.98
C LEU A 730 33.45 2.04 -19.28
N PRO A 731 33.54 3.13 -18.50
CA PRO A 731 34.70 3.41 -17.65
C PRO A 731 34.94 2.31 -16.60
N THR A 732 36.20 2.14 -16.21
CA THR A 732 36.60 1.12 -15.21
C THR A 732 36.05 1.38 -13.81
N ASP A 733 35.69 2.63 -13.50
CA ASP A 733 35.13 3.09 -12.23
C ASP A 733 33.61 3.33 -12.26
N PHE A 734 32.92 2.85 -13.30
CA PHE A 734 31.48 3.00 -13.45
C PHE A 734 30.69 2.47 -12.22
N ASP A 735 29.83 3.32 -11.65
CA ASP A 735 28.88 2.88 -10.62
C ASP A 735 27.76 2.07 -11.26
N GLU A 736 27.84 0.75 -11.09
CA GLU A 736 26.86 -0.23 -11.54
C GLU A 736 25.41 0.06 -11.08
N SER A 737 25.20 0.87 -10.04
CA SER A 737 23.84 1.33 -9.66
C SER A 737 23.21 2.28 -10.69
N ASN A 738 24.02 2.77 -11.64
CA ASN A 738 23.58 3.60 -12.76
C ASN A 738 23.09 2.85 -13.99
N LEU A 739 23.23 1.52 -13.99
CA LEU A 739 22.75 0.67 -15.05
C LEU A 739 21.23 0.48 -14.99
N ILE A 740 20.56 0.65 -16.13
CA ILE A 740 19.15 0.36 -16.37
C ILE A 740 19.05 -0.80 -17.35
N ILE A 741 18.27 -1.81 -16.99
CA ILE A 741 18.06 -3.00 -17.81
C ILE A 741 16.55 -3.13 -18.13
N PRO A 742 16.14 -2.96 -19.40
CA PRO A 742 14.74 -3.09 -19.82
C PRO A 742 14.36 -4.57 -19.91
N PHE A 743 13.43 -5.01 -19.06
CA PHE A 743 12.88 -6.36 -19.02
C PHE A 743 11.38 -6.31 -19.34
N THR A 744 11.07 -6.08 -20.61
CA THR A 744 9.73 -5.62 -21.02
C THR A 744 8.90 -6.67 -21.76
N LYS A 745 9.33 -7.94 -21.75
CA LYS A 745 8.60 -9.06 -22.37
C LYS A 745 7.28 -9.32 -21.65
N ASP A 746 6.19 -9.35 -22.41
CA ASP A 746 4.80 -9.31 -21.94
C ASP A 746 4.37 -10.43 -20.99
N TRP A 747 5.12 -11.54 -20.96
CA TRP A 747 4.75 -12.70 -20.16
C TRP A 747 5.24 -12.61 -18.73
N GLY A 748 6.28 -11.83 -18.42
CA GLY A 748 6.80 -11.58 -17.06
C GLY A 748 7.00 -12.80 -16.14
N ALA A 749 6.95 -14.03 -16.68
CA ALA A 749 6.95 -15.24 -15.89
C ALA A 749 8.37 -15.58 -15.48
N CYS A 750 8.68 -15.51 -14.19
CA CYS A 750 9.99 -15.94 -13.70
C CYS A 750 10.20 -17.47 -13.73
N ASN A 751 9.19 -18.25 -14.18
CA ASN A 751 9.25 -19.72 -14.22
C ASN A 751 9.45 -20.34 -15.60
N PHE A 752 8.89 -19.80 -16.69
CA PHE A 752 8.77 -20.59 -17.93
C PHE A 752 9.71 -20.21 -19.08
N TRP A 753 10.18 -18.96 -19.17
CA TRP A 753 10.85 -18.52 -20.41
C TRP A 753 12.13 -17.71 -20.27
N GLU A 754 12.58 -17.34 -19.07
CA GLU A 754 13.91 -16.74 -18.89
C GLU A 754 14.45 -17.07 -17.50
N ARG A 755 15.24 -18.15 -17.46
CA ARG A 755 16.14 -18.43 -16.33
C ARG A 755 17.13 -17.29 -16.11
N ASP A 756 17.35 -16.37 -17.04
CA ASP A 756 18.53 -15.49 -17.02
C ASP A 756 18.59 -14.48 -15.86
N LEU A 757 17.64 -13.56 -15.65
CA LEU A 757 17.77 -12.54 -14.58
C LEU A 757 17.75 -13.17 -13.17
N PHE A 758 16.86 -14.15 -12.94
CA PHE A 758 16.71 -14.84 -11.67
C PHE A 758 17.90 -15.77 -11.36
N THR A 759 18.26 -16.65 -12.30
CA THR A 759 19.44 -17.54 -12.14
C THR A 759 20.70 -16.70 -12.00
N MET A 760 20.83 -15.55 -12.67
CA MET A 760 22.00 -14.67 -12.53
C MET A 760 22.03 -13.89 -11.19
N ARG A 761 20.87 -13.50 -10.65
CA ARG A 761 20.82 -12.85 -9.32
C ARG A 761 21.12 -13.85 -8.18
N GLU A 762 20.82 -15.15 -8.34
CA GLU A 762 20.93 -16.18 -7.29
C GLU A 762 22.10 -17.18 -7.43
N HIS A 763 22.51 -17.59 -8.63
CA HIS A 763 23.46 -18.70 -8.87
C HIS A 763 24.88 -18.28 -9.26
N ALA A 764 25.21 -16.99 -9.20
CA ALA A 764 26.30 -16.47 -10.01
C ALA A 764 27.60 -16.24 -9.20
N GLY A 765 28.71 -16.81 -9.66
CA GLY A 765 30.06 -16.72 -9.09
C GLY A 765 30.73 -15.34 -9.22
N ALA A 766 31.97 -15.21 -8.73
CA ALA A 766 32.63 -13.93 -8.49
C ALA A 766 32.95 -13.09 -9.76
N GLY A 767 32.44 -11.84 -9.82
CA GLY A 767 33.00 -10.74 -10.62
C GLY A 767 32.00 -9.95 -11.48
N VAL A 768 31.37 -10.62 -12.46
CA VAL A 768 30.49 -10.01 -13.48
C VAL A 768 29.05 -9.83 -12.97
N THR A 769 28.72 -10.59 -11.92
CA THR A 769 27.43 -10.76 -11.25
C THR A 769 27.01 -9.56 -10.39
N ARG A 770 27.97 -8.70 -10.03
CA ARG A 770 27.73 -7.51 -9.21
C ARG A 770 26.95 -6.43 -9.96
N ALA A 771 27.11 -6.34 -11.28
CA ALA A 771 26.50 -5.31 -12.11
C ALA A 771 24.98 -5.50 -12.24
N VAL A 772 24.53 -6.71 -12.61
CA VAL A 772 23.10 -7.08 -12.67
C VAL A 772 22.43 -6.96 -11.30
N ARG A 773 23.16 -7.31 -10.24
CA ARG A 773 22.65 -7.22 -8.87
C ARG A 773 22.40 -5.78 -8.43
N LYS A 774 23.14 -4.81 -8.96
CA LYS A 774 23.07 -3.38 -8.61
C LYS A 774 22.23 -2.53 -9.56
N GLY A 775 22.12 -2.92 -10.82
CA GLY A 775 21.36 -2.19 -11.84
C GLY A 775 19.85 -2.25 -11.61
N THR A 776 19.13 -1.22 -12.03
CA THR A 776 17.66 -1.14 -11.91
C THR A 776 17.00 -1.84 -13.09
N ALA A 777 16.11 -2.81 -12.84
CA ALA A 777 15.28 -3.37 -13.90
C ALA A 777 14.06 -2.48 -14.16
N TRP A 778 13.73 -2.25 -15.43
CA TRP A 778 12.41 -1.75 -15.85
C TRP A 778 11.59 -2.95 -16.29
N SER A 779 10.71 -3.43 -15.41
CA SER A 779 10.03 -4.71 -15.59
C SER A 779 8.51 -4.55 -15.70
N VAL A 780 7.87 -5.42 -16.46
CA VAL A 780 6.39 -5.57 -16.42
C VAL A 780 5.92 -6.42 -15.24
N MET A 781 6.85 -6.92 -14.42
CA MET A 781 6.60 -7.80 -13.27
C MET A 781 6.71 -7.02 -11.96
N GLY A 782 5.64 -7.03 -11.16
CA GLY A 782 5.58 -6.39 -9.85
C GLY A 782 4.95 -7.28 -8.78
N ASP A 783 5.47 -8.47 -8.53
CA ASP A 783 4.93 -9.40 -7.52
C ASP A 783 5.92 -9.49 -6.36
N LEU A 784 5.41 -9.33 -5.14
CA LEU A 784 6.23 -9.20 -3.94
C LEU A 784 6.63 -10.54 -3.34
N ASN A 785 5.98 -11.63 -3.76
CA ASN A 785 6.28 -12.97 -3.26
C ASN A 785 7.43 -13.65 -4.01
N VAL A 786 8.06 -12.93 -4.94
CA VAL A 786 8.96 -13.54 -5.89
C VAL A 786 10.31 -12.85 -5.93
N LYS A 787 11.39 -13.64 -5.93
CA LYS A 787 12.77 -13.15 -5.86
C LYS A 787 13.24 -12.35 -7.08
N CYS A 788 12.57 -12.48 -8.22
CA CYS A 788 12.95 -11.83 -9.47
C CYS A 788 12.56 -10.34 -9.53
N TYR A 789 11.61 -9.89 -8.71
CA TYR A 789 11.23 -8.49 -8.58
C TYR A 789 11.75 -7.94 -7.26
N ARG A 790 12.43 -6.79 -7.30
CA ARG A 790 12.90 -6.09 -6.10
C ARG A 790 12.17 -4.75 -5.96
N PRO A 791 11.17 -4.64 -5.07
CA PRO A 791 10.33 -3.46 -4.97
C PRO A 791 11.03 -2.20 -4.46
N ASP A 792 12.30 -2.29 -4.06
CA ASP A 792 13.15 -1.17 -3.63
C ASP A 792 14.21 -0.78 -4.69
N GLN A 793 14.25 -1.48 -5.82
CA GLN A 793 15.27 -1.36 -6.86
C GLN A 793 14.68 -1.28 -8.26
N ASP A 794 13.62 -2.03 -8.56
CA ASP A 794 13.08 -2.23 -9.90
C ASP A 794 11.82 -1.36 -10.12
N ILE A 795 11.68 -0.76 -11.30
CA ILE A 795 10.51 0.04 -11.70
C ILE A 795 9.53 -0.86 -12.45
N VAL A 796 8.27 -0.87 -12.01
CA VAL A 796 7.19 -1.55 -12.74
C VAL A 796 6.67 -0.62 -13.83
N ILE A 797 6.69 -1.08 -15.08
CA ILE A 797 6.20 -0.35 -16.26
C ILE A 797 5.03 -1.10 -16.91
N PRO A 798 4.15 -0.43 -17.67
CA PRO A 798 3.07 -1.11 -18.39
C PRO A 798 3.66 -1.99 -19.51
N SER A 799 2.99 -3.10 -19.80
CA SER A 799 3.24 -3.86 -21.03
C SER A 799 2.77 -3.07 -22.25
N ARG A 800 3.16 -3.45 -23.46
CA ARG A 800 2.54 -2.92 -24.67
C ARG A 800 1.34 -3.80 -25.03
N THR A 801 0.21 -3.19 -25.39
CA THR A 801 -0.98 -3.94 -25.83
C THR A 801 -1.12 -3.92 -27.35
N CYS A 802 -1.61 -5.03 -27.93
CA CYS A 802 -1.93 -5.12 -29.35
C CYS A 802 -2.99 -4.11 -29.80
N LEU A 803 -3.89 -3.74 -28.89
CA LEU A 803 -4.99 -2.81 -29.16
C LEU A 803 -4.57 -1.34 -29.08
N GLN A 804 -3.29 -1.02 -28.87
CA GLN A 804 -2.86 0.35 -28.56
C GLN A 804 -3.26 1.37 -29.64
N GLU A 805 -3.15 1.03 -30.92
CA GLU A 805 -3.55 1.94 -31.99
C GLU A 805 -5.08 2.09 -32.05
N HIS A 806 -5.84 0.99 -31.96
CA HIS A 806 -7.31 1.04 -31.87
C HIS A 806 -7.81 1.83 -30.64
N LEU A 807 -7.16 1.67 -29.48
CA LEU A 807 -7.48 2.42 -28.26
C LEU A 807 -7.30 3.93 -28.48
N ARG A 808 -6.31 4.34 -29.28
CA ARG A 808 -6.08 5.76 -29.62
C ARG A 808 -7.08 6.29 -30.60
N GLU A 809 -7.44 5.48 -31.58
CA GLU A 809 -8.42 5.87 -32.59
C GLU A 809 -9.80 5.99 -31.95
N HIS A 810 -10.22 4.99 -31.17
CA HIS A 810 -11.54 4.92 -30.54
C HIS A 810 -11.68 5.90 -29.36
N PHE A 811 -10.63 6.12 -28.55
CA PHE A 811 -10.64 7.02 -27.38
C PHE A 811 -9.69 8.21 -27.53
N ARG A 812 -9.61 8.78 -28.73
CA ARG A 812 -8.68 9.86 -29.11
C ARG A 812 -8.65 11.00 -28.09
N ASP A 813 -9.81 11.43 -27.64
CA ASP A 813 -9.98 12.41 -26.57
C ASP A 813 -10.98 11.94 -25.51
N VAL A 814 -11.05 12.66 -24.40
CA VAL A 814 -11.92 12.33 -23.26
C VAL A 814 -13.41 12.39 -23.63
N GLY A 815 -13.78 13.14 -24.68
CA GLY A 815 -15.17 13.23 -25.14
C GLY A 815 -15.72 11.94 -25.75
N HIS A 816 -14.83 11.01 -26.15
CA HIS A 816 -15.20 9.68 -26.63
C HIS A 816 -15.40 8.67 -25.49
N VAL A 817 -15.06 9.06 -24.26
CA VAL A 817 -15.26 8.25 -23.06
C VAL A 817 -16.60 8.59 -22.43
N ARG A 818 -17.48 7.60 -22.32
CA ARG A 818 -18.82 7.78 -21.75
C ARG A 818 -18.74 8.12 -20.25
N PRO A 819 -19.37 9.21 -19.78
CA PRO A 819 -19.43 9.55 -18.36
C PRO A 819 -20.08 8.44 -17.52
N ILE A 820 -19.61 8.24 -16.30
CA ILE A 820 -19.97 7.10 -15.45
C ILE A 820 -21.49 6.93 -15.23
N ARG A 821 -22.24 8.04 -15.17
CA ARG A 821 -23.70 8.05 -14.99
C ARG A 821 -24.49 7.64 -16.23
N GLN A 822 -23.84 7.60 -17.39
CA GLN A 822 -24.45 7.17 -18.65
C GLN A 822 -24.13 5.69 -18.97
N ARG A 823 -23.28 5.04 -18.16
CA ARG A 823 -22.88 3.65 -18.37
C ARG A 823 -23.96 2.71 -17.85
N THR A 824 -24.32 1.69 -18.63
CA THR A 824 -25.42 0.78 -18.30
C THR A 824 -24.96 -0.57 -17.75
N ASN A 825 -23.73 -0.98 -18.05
CA ASN A 825 -23.18 -2.23 -17.53
C ASN A 825 -22.47 -1.98 -16.20
N LEU A 826 -22.85 -2.71 -15.15
CA LEU A 826 -22.22 -2.58 -13.83
C LEU A 826 -20.76 -3.05 -13.88
N ALA A 827 -20.51 -4.24 -14.40
CA ALA A 827 -19.17 -4.80 -14.45
C ALA A 827 -18.95 -5.75 -15.63
N ALA A 828 -17.76 -5.70 -16.23
CA ALA A 828 -17.37 -6.55 -17.35
C ALA A 828 -15.98 -7.17 -17.18
N PHE A 829 -15.93 -8.50 -17.28
CA PHE A 829 -14.67 -9.24 -17.22
C PHE A 829 -14.48 -10.13 -18.44
N LYS A 830 -13.29 -10.02 -19.03
CA LYS A 830 -12.87 -10.87 -20.13
C LYS A 830 -11.41 -11.26 -19.96
N GLY A 831 -11.13 -12.54 -20.09
CA GLY A 831 -9.80 -13.11 -20.03
C GLY A 831 -9.89 -14.59 -20.35
N SER A 832 -8.82 -15.15 -20.91
CA SER A 832 -8.74 -16.58 -21.14
C SER A 832 -8.69 -17.30 -19.80
N ASN A 833 -9.26 -18.51 -19.72
CA ASN A 833 -9.10 -19.39 -18.56
C ASN A 833 -7.72 -20.05 -18.59
N TRP A 834 -6.65 -19.32 -18.89
CA TRP A 834 -5.28 -19.84 -18.97
C TRP A 834 -4.36 -19.05 -18.02
N GLY A 835 -3.27 -19.67 -17.57
CA GLY A 835 -2.21 -19.00 -16.78
C GLY A 835 -2.47 -18.86 -15.27
N GLN A 836 -1.60 -18.12 -14.57
CA GLN A 836 -1.47 -18.09 -13.09
C GLN A 836 -2.65 -17.45 -12.31
N GLY A 837 -3.81 -17.27 -12.95
CA GLY A 837 -5.04 -16.80 -12.30
C GLY A 837 -6.30 -17.57 -12.72
N TYR A 838 -6.13 -18.77 -13.30
CA TYR A 838 -7.21 -19.65 -13.77
C TYR A 838 -8.40 -19.71 -12.80
N ILE A 839 -8.13 -20.07 -11.54
CA ILE A 839 -9.16 -20.34 -10.53
C ILE A 839 -9.93 -19.08 -10.16
N PHE A 840 -9.25 -17.93 -10.08
CA PHE A 840 -9.91 -16.65 -9.79
C PHE A 840 -10.87 -16.26 -10.92
N ARG A 841 -10.48 -16.48 -12.19
CA ARG A 841 -11.36 -16.22 -13.35
C ARG A 841 -12.62 -17.08 -13.32
N GLN A 842 -12.48 -18.37 -12.98
CA GLN A 842 -13.60 -19.28 -12.81
C GLN A 842 -14.57 -18.81 -11.71
N LYS A 843 -14.04 -18.34 -10.56
CA LYS A 843 -14.85 -17.80 -9.45
C LYS A 843 -15.58 -16.49 -9.82
N ILE A 844 -14.96 -15.64 -10.65
CA ILE A 844 -15.61 -14.41 -11.14
C ILE A 844 -16.78 -14.74 -12.07
N SER A 845 -16.67 -15.79 -12.90
CA SER A 845 -17.72 -16.21 -13.83
C SER A 845 -18.86 -17.03 -13.20
N CYS A 846 -18.82 -17.31 -11.89
CA CYS A 846 -19.88 -18.02 -11.19
C CYS A 846 -21.25 -17.33 -11.29
N HIS A 847 -22.32 -18.12 -11.40
CA HIS A 847 -23.69 -17.62 -11.28
C HIS A 847 -23.98 -17.18 -9.83
N ARG A 848 -24.53 -15.97 -9.63
CA ARG A 848 -24.80 -15.40 -8.29
C ARG A 848 -26.28 -15.03 -8.08
N PRO A 849 -26.84 -15.26 -6.88
CA PRO A 849 -28.26 -15.03 -6.59
C PRO A 849 -28.69 -13.56 -6.55
N TYR A 850 -27.76 -12.59 -6.44
CA TYR A 850 -28.06 -11.16 -6.57
C TYR A 850 -28.44 -10.72 -8.00
N ARG A 851 -28.59 -11.67 -8.94
CA ARG A 851 -29.12 -11.48 -10.31
C ARG A 851 -30.53 -10.87 -10.41
N GLN A 852 -31.18 -10.48 -9.31
CA GLN A 852 -32.47 -9.79 -9.33
C GLN A 852 -32.37 -8.27 -9.61
N PHE A 853 -31.41 -7.85 -10.42
CA PHE A 853 -31.48 -6.53 -11.07
C PHE A 853 -32.17 -6.69 -12.42
N SER A 854 -33.31 -6.02 -12.60
CA SER A 854 -33.97 -5.90 -13.90
C SER A 854 -33.10 -5.04 -14.80
N GLY A 855 -32.12 -5.67 -15.46
CA GLY A 855 -31.23 -5.06 -16.42
C GLY A 855 -29.90 -4.56 -15.85
N SER A 856 -29.00 -5.47 -15.47
CA SER A 856 -27.55 -5.26 -15.70
C SER A 856 -26.77 -6.57 -15.63
N LYS A 857 -25.93 -6.72 -16.65
CA LYS A 857 -25.07 -7.83 -17.04
C LYS A 857 -23.73 -7.79 -16.30
N LEU A 858 -23.46 -8.71 -15.38
CA LEU A 858 -22.09 -9.19 -15.25
C LEU A 858 -21.81 -10.04 -16.49
N GLU A 859 -21.33 -9.40 -17.55
CA GLU A 859 -20.80 -10.10 -18.73
C GLU A 859 -19.39 -10.55 -18.37
N GLY A 860 -19.31 -11.80 -17.88
CA GLY A 860 -18.07 -12.49 -17.53
C GLY A 860 -17.91 -13.74 -18.38
N GLY A 861 -16.72 -13.97 -18.93
CA GLY A 861 -16.42 -15.17 -19.72
C GLY A 861 -16.75 -15.02 -21.22
N GLY A 862 -16.67 -16.12 -21.98
CA GLY A 862 -16.66 -16.17 -23.45
C GLY A 862 -17.85 -15.56 -24.22
N SER A 863 -18.73 -14.80 -23.57
CA SER A 863 -19.84 -14.05 -24.17
C SER A 863 -19.42 -12.72 -24.82
N MET A 864 -18.18 -12.26 -24.63
CA MET A 864 -17.64 -11.11 -25.38
C MET A 864 -16.75 -11.60 -26.53
N PRO A 865 -16.96 -11.18 -27.80
CA PRO A 865 -16.16 -11.57 -28.97
C PRO A 865 -14.69 -11.19 -28.80
N SER A 866 -13.76 -12.15 -28.68
CA SER A 866 -12.40 -11.87 -28.19
C SER A 866 -11.38 -11.51 -29.27
N HIS A 867 -10.52 -10.54 -28.96
CA HIS A 867 -9.26 -10.30 -29.66
C HIS A 867 -8.15 -11.33 -29.30
N TRP A 868 -8.23 -11.96 -28.12
CA TRP A 868 -7.15 -12.79 -27.54
C TRP A 868 -7.35 -14.31 -27.67
N ASN A 869 -8.46 -14.74 -28.26
CA ASN A 869 -8.92 -16.14 -28.26
C ASN A 869 -9.42 -16.53 -29.66
N THR A 870 -8.66 -16.23 -30.71
CA THR A 870 -8.78 -17.05 -31.92
C THR A 870 -8.24 -18.42 -31.56
N ASP A 871 -9.12 -19.40 -31.58
CA ASP A 871 -8.82 -20.82 -31.42
C ASP A 871 -7.71 -21.22 -32.42
N THR A 872 -6.47 -21.35 -31.94
CA THR A 872 -5.31 -21.79 -32.74
C THR A 872 -5.07 -23.28 -32.61
N SER A 873 -6.07 -24.07 -32.19
CA SER A 873 -5.95 -25.53 -32.19
C SER A 873 -5.84 -26.12 -33.62
N SER A 874 -6.06 -25.31 -34.66
CA SER A 874 -5.73 -25.65 -36.03
C SER A 874 -4.61 -24.75 -36.53
N GLU A 875 -3.41 -25.31 -36.72
CA GLU A 875 -2.38 -24.69 -37.56
C GLU A 875 -3.00 -24.35 -38.92
N PRO A 876 -3.03 -23.08 -39.36
CA PRO A 876 -3.37 -22.78 -40.74
C PRO A 876 -2.08 -22.88 -41.56
N GLU A 877 -1.94 -23.97 -42.31
CA GLU A 877 -0.97 -24.03 -43.41
C GLU A 877 -1.32 -22.96 -44.46
N GLY A 878 -0.43 -21.96 -44.64
CA GLY A 878 -0.30 -21.18 -45.87
C GLY A 878 -1.35 -20.08 -46.16
N GLU A 879 -0.84 -18.93 -46.61
CA GLU A 879 -1.48 -17.80 -47.33
C GLU A 879 -2.85 -17.23 -46.86
N HIS A 880 -3.46 -17.74 -45.79
CA HIS A 880 -4.72 -17.23 -45.20
C HIS A 880 -4.53 -16.15 -44.11
N TYR A 881 -3.40 -15.43 -44.13
CA TYR A 881 -3.11 -14.40 -43.13
C TYR A 881 -3.89 -13.08 -43.33
N LEU A 882 -4.40 -12.83 -44.54
CA LEU A 882 -5.05 -11.55 -44.90
C LEU A 882 -6.57 -11.55 -44.74
N ALA A 883 -7.23 -12.72 -44.63
CA ALA A 883 -8.68 -12.80 -44.49
C ALA A 883 -9.17 -12.61 -43.04
N THR A 884 -8.31 -12.85 -42.05
CA THR A 884 -8.65 -12.73 -40.62
C THR A 884 -8.62 -11.28 -40.12
N LEU A 885 -7.85 -10.38 -40.73
CA LEU A 885 -7.74 -8.96 -40.34
C LEU A 885 -9.07 -8.20 -40.31
N ASN A 886 -10.01 -8.49 -41.21
CA ASN A 886 -11.32 -7.79 -41.24
C ASN A 886 -12.29 -8.27 -40.14
N ASP A 887 -12.27 -9.55 -39.76
CA ASP A 887 -13.04 -10.05 -38.60
C ASP A 887 -12.40 -9.60 -37.27
N TYR A 888 -11.06 -9.41 -37.24
CA TYR A 888 -10.35 -8.82 -36.09
C TYR A 888 -10.78 -7.38 -35.76
N HIS A 889 -11.21 -6.57 -36.75
CA HIS A 889 -11.63 -5.18 -36.54
C HIS A 889 -13.03 -5.04 -35.93
N ALA A 890 -13.98 -5.91 -36.31
CA ALA A 890 -15.35 -5.86 -35.80
C ALA A 890 -15.42 -6.27 -34.31
N ASP A 891 -14.71 -7.33 -33.92
CA ASP A 891 -14.65 -7.82 -32.54
C ASP A 891 -13.94 -6.84 -31.59
N ALA A 892 -12.99 -6.06 -32.10
CA ALA A 892 -12.31 -5.02 -31.33
C ALA A 892 -13.23 -3.83 -31.02
N GLU A 893 -14.01 -3.35 -32.00
CA GLU A 893 -14.96 -2.25 -31.80
C GLU A 893 -16.07 -2.62 -30.81
N ASP A 894 -16.65 -3.81 -30.91
CA ASP A 894 -17.67 -4.28 -29.96
C ASP A 894 -17.10 -4.42 -28.54
N TYR A 895 -15.86 -4.91 -28.41
CA TYR A 895 -15.17 -4.98 -27.12
C TYR A 895 -14.94 -3.59 -26.51
N LEU A 896 -14.40 -2.64 -27.28
CA LEU A 896 -14.13 -1.28 -26.80
C LEU A 896 -15.42 -0.53 -26.46
N ALA A 897 -16.48 -0.69 -27.27
CA ALA A 897 -17.81 -0.15 -26.98
C ALA A 897 -18.37 -0.70 -25.67
N THR A 898 -18.20 -2.00 -25.42
CA THR A 898 -18.64 -2.64 -24.17
C THR A 898 -17.89 -2.09 -22.96
N LEU A 899 -16.56 -1.94 -23.05
CA LEU A 899 -15.78 -1.31 -21.98
C LEU A 899 -16.22 0.15 -21.72
N ASN A 900 -16.51 0.89 -22.80
CA ASN A 900 -16.98 2.28 -22.70
C ASN A 900 -18.33 2.38 -21.97
N ASP A 901 -19.19 1.36 -22.09
CA ASP A 901 -20.48 1.30 -21.40
C ASP A 901 -20.45 0.57 -20.03
N THR A 902 -19.25 0.22 -19.54
CA THR A 902 -19.08 -0.52 -18.28
C THR A 902 -18.56 0.35 -17.15
N VAL A 903 -19.16 0.29 -15.97
CA VAL A 903 -18.70 1.02 -14.77
C VAL A 903 -17.40 0.41 -14.21
N PHE A 904 -17.38 -0.89 -13.91
CA PHE A 904 -16.25 -1.59 -13.29
C PHE A 904 -15.65 -2.70 -14.16
N CYS A 905 -14.33 -2.85 -14.14
CA CYS A 905 -13.64 -3.88 -14.90
C CYS A 905 -12.73 -4.72 -13.99
N PRO A 906 -13.17 -5.92 -13.55
CA PRO A 906 -12.33 -6.89 -12.82
C PRO A 906 -11.04 -7.25 -13.55
N LEU A 907 -9.96 -7.35 -12.77
CA LEU A 907 -8.59 -7.62 -13.20
C LEU A 907 -7.95 -8.64 -12.22
N PRO A 908 -8.26 -9.94 -12.37
CA PRO A 908 -7.58 -11.01 -11.63
C PRO A 908 -6.11 -11.13 -12.04
N PRO A 909 -5.23 -11.66 -11.17
CA PRO A 909 -3.82 -11.90 -11.48
C PRO A 909 -3.60 -12.58 -12.83
N GLY A 910 -2.68 -12.04 -13.62
CA GLY A 910 -2.28 -12.56 -14.91
C GLY A 910 -1.15 -13.58 -14.79
N ILE A 911 -0.35 -13.67 -15.84
CA ILE A 911 0.95 -14.35 -15.80
C ILE A 911 1.98 -13.46 -15.07
N THR A 912 1.79 -12.14 -15.13
CA THR A 912 2.36 -11.20 -14.17
C THR A 912 1.41 -11.05 -12.98
N GLY A 913 1.87 -10.48 -11.88
CA GLY A 913 1.06 -10.26 -10.67
C GLY A 913 -0.20 -9.44 -10.93
N TRP A 914 -0.26 -8.70 -12.05
CA TRP A 914 -1.41 -7.89 -12.48
C TRP A 914 -1.89 -8.30 -13.89
N ALA A 915 -3.04 -7.79 -14.33
CA ALA A 915 -3.61 -8.17 -15.63
C ALA A 915 -3.17 -7.21 -16.76
N THR A 916 -2.63 -7.72 -17.87
CA THR A 916 -2.23 -6.91 -19.04
C THR A 916 -3.40 -6.08 -19.63
N ARG A 917 -4.65 -6.57 -19.51
CA ARG A 917 -5.91 -5.87 -19.85
C ARG A 917 -6.10 -4.53 -19.12
N THR A 918 -5.32 -4.24 -18.08
CA THR A 918 -5.41 -2.99 -17.31
C THR A 918 -5.31 -1.75 -18.21
N ILE A 919 -4.52 -1.82 -19.29
CA ILE A 919 -4.32 -0.68 -20.21
C ILE A 919 -5.62 -0.36 -20.97
N ASP A 920 -6.28 -1.37 -21.54
CA ASP A 920 -7.55 -1.23 -22.25
C ASP A 920 -8.64 -0.62 -21.34
N VAL A 921 -8.67 -1.09 -20.08
CA VAL A 921 -9.61 -0.65 -19.05
C VAL A 921 -9.39 0.83 -18.69
N ILE A 922 -8.14 1.23 -18.46
CA ILE A 922 -7.78 2.62 -18.16
C ILE A 922 -8.19 3.53 -19.32
N TYR A 923 -7.85 3.16 -20.56
CA TYR A 923 -8.08 4.03 -21.72
C TYR A 923 -9.56 4.19 -22.07
N SER A 924 -10.38 3.15 -21.86
CA SER A 924 -11.84 3.20 -22.02
C SER A 924 -12.59 3.91 -20.86
N GLY A 925 -11.87 4.31 -19.82
CA GLY A 925 -12.44 4.94 -18.63
C GLY A 925 -13.29 4.02 -17.75
N CYS A 926 -13.17 2.70 -17.93
CA CYS A 926 -13.77 1.71 -17.03
C CYS A 926 -12.95 1.63 -15.74
N ILE A 927 -13.61 1.67 -14.58
CA ILE A 927 -12.90 1.69 -13.29
C ILE A 927 -12.21 0.34 -13.08
N PRO A 928 -10.86 0.27 -12.99
CA PRO A 928 -10.14 -0.98 -12.75
C PRO A 928 -10.50 -1.56 -11.38
N VAL A 929 -10.79 -2.87 -11.33
CA VAL A 929 -11.02 -3.62 -10.08
C VAL A 929 -9.92 -4.68 -9.92
N LEU A 930 -8.94 -4.38 -9.08
CA LEU A 930 -7.70 -5.13 -8.89
C LEU A 930 -7.91 -6.23 -7.85
N ILE A 931 -7.64 -7.49 -8.23
CA ILE A 931 -7.93 -8.69 -7.40
C ILE A 931 -6.64 -9.39 -6.92
N GLY A 932 -5.47 -8.95 -7.40
CA GLY A 932 -4.18 -9.52 -6.99
C GLY A 932 -3.67 -8.96 -5.68
N ASP A 933 -3.56 -9.83 -4.68
CA ASP A 933 -2.90 -9.48 -3.43
C ASP A 933 -1.38 -9.34 -3.66
N GLN A 934 -0.74 -8.43 -2.91
CA GLN A 934 0.72 -8.27 -2.90
C GLN A 934 1.35 -8.06 -4.29
N THR A 935 0.69 -7.26 -5.13
CA THR A 935 1.18 -6.88 -6.46
C THR A 935 1.34 -5.37 -6.58
N HIS A 936 2.46 -4.93 -7.16
CA HIS A 936 2.68 -3.59 -7.67
C HIS A 936 2.22 -3.46 -9.12
N HIS A 937 1.40 -2.45 -9.37
CA HIS A 937 0.97 -2.06 -10.70
C HIS A 937 1.95 -1.07 -11.33
N PRO A 938 1.86 -0.80 -12.64
CA PRO A 938 2.79 0.13 -13.28
C PRO A 938 2.85 1.50 -12.60
N PHE A 939 4.07 1.99 -12.44
CA PHE A 939 4.40 3.27 -11.78
C PHE A 939 3.84 3.40 -10.36
N TRP A 940 3.76 2.29 -9.63
CA TRP A 940 3.31 2.24 -8.24
C TRP A 940 4.00 3.28 -7.33
N ASP A 941 5.28 3.57 -7.55
CA ASP A 941 6.06 4.54 -6.77
C ASP A 941 5.65 6.00 -7.02
N MET A 942 4.96 6.28 -8.13
CA MET A 942 4.55 7.63 -8.53
C MET A 942 3.04 7.84 -8.43
N LEU A 943 2.25 6.87 -8.89
CA LEU A 943 0.79 6.94 -8.96
C LEU A 943 0.14 6.35 -7.72
N ASP A 944 -0.87 7.05 -7.18
CA ASP A 944 -1.75 6.51 -6.13
C ASP A 944 -2.95 5.82 -6.78
N TRP A 945 -2.82 4.50 -7.00
CA TRP A 945 -3.85 3.67 -7.61
C TRP A 945 -5.19 3.72 -6.87
N SER A 946 -5.20 3.98 -5.55
CA SER A 946 -6.44 4.11 -4.77
C SER A 946 -7.30 5.30 -5.19
N LYS A 947 -6.72 6.27 -5.91
CA LYS A 947 -7.43 7.45 -6.41
C LYS A 947 -8.20 7.19 -7.69
N PHE A 948 -7.96 6.09 -8.40
CA PHE A 948 -8.58 5.79 -9.70
C PHE A 948 -8.91 4.31 -9.95
N SER A 949 -8.77 3.45 -8.96
CA SER A 949 -9.12 2.03 -9.03
C SER A 949 -9.74 1.52 -7.72
N VAL A 950 -10.33 0.33 -7.78
CA VAL A 950 -10.85 -0.40 -6.63
C VAL A 950 -9.96 -1.62 -6.40
N GLN A 951 -9.57 -1.89 -5.16
CA GLN A 951 -8.79 -3.07 -4.79
C GLN A 951 -9.64 -4.00 -3.93
N ILE A 952 -9.63 -5.30 -4.26
CA ILE A 952 -10.39 -6.34 -3.58
C ILE A 952 -9.44 -7.49 -3.28
N SER A 953 -9.45 -8.00 -2.05
CA SER A 953 -8.61 -9.15 -1.68
C SER A 953 -9.13 -10.43 -2.33
N GLU A 954 -8.22 -11.38 -2.60
CA GLU A 954 -8.56 -12.70 -3.15
C GLU A 954 -9.63 -13.43 -2.30
N GLY A 955 -9.62 -13.22 -0.98
CA GLY A 955 -10.59 -13.81 -0.04
C GLY A 955 -11.98 -13.15 -0.02
N GLU A 956 -12.15 -11.99 -0.67
CA GLU A 956 -13.42 -11.25 -0.70
C GLU A 956 -14.19 -11.41 -2.02
N LEU A 957 -13.69 -12.25 -2.93
CA LEU A 957 -14.26 -12.47 -4.27
C LEU A 957 -15.76 -12.85 -4.24
N ASP A 958 -16.21 -13.54 -3.21
CA ASP A 958 -17.62 -13.93 -3.05
C ASP A 958 -18.53 -12.71 -2.82
N ARG A 959 -18.00 -11.64 -2.21
CA ARG A 959 -18.70 -10.38 -1.95
C ARG A 959 -18.45 -9.31 -3.03
N LEU A 960 -17.81 -9.66 -4.14
CA LEU A 960 -17.46 -8.72 -5.23
C LEU A 960 -18.63 -7.79 -5.59
N GLU A 961 -19.82 -8.34 -5.85
CA GLU A 961 -21.01 -7.53 -6.21
C GLU A 961 -21.45 -6.56 -5.09
N GLU A 962 -21.48 -7.03 -3.84
CA GLU A 962 -21.81 -6.21 -2.67
C GLU A 962 -20.83 -5.04 -2.52
N ILE A 963 -19.53 -5.31 -2.67
CA ILE A 963 -18.48 -4.30 -2.60
C ILE A 963 -18.65 -3.25 -3.70
N LEU A 964 -18.85 -3.67 -4.96
CA LEU A 964 -18.99 -2.76 -6.09
C LEU A 964 -20.26 -1.89 -5.98
N LEU A 965 -21.35 -2.43 -5.44
CA LEU A 965 -22.60 -1.69 -5.21
C LEU A 965 -22.52 -0.71 -4.03
N GLY A 966 -21.52 -0.85 -3.16
CA GLY A 966 -21.29 0.07 -2.03
C GLY A 966 -20.78 1.46 -2.42
N TYR A 967 -20.34 1.65 -3.67
CA TYR A 967 -19.81 2.93 -4.14
C TYR A 967 -20.92 3.91 -4.55
N THR A 968 -20.83 5.14 -4.05
CA THR A 968 -21.73 6.23 -4.43
C THR A 968 -21.37 6.82 -5.80
N TRP A 969 -22.35 7.38 -6.51
CA TRP A 969 -22.11 8.05 -7.80
C TRP A 969 -21.03 9.13 -7.76
N SER A 970 -20.93 9.88 -6.66
CA SER A 970 -19.90 10.91 -6.51
C SER A 970 -18.49 10.30 -6.42
N GLN A 971 -18.34 9.17 -5.74
CA GLN A 971 -17.06 8.46 -5.66
C GLN A 971 -16.67 7.91 -7.05
N LEU A 972 -17.62 7.31 -7.76
CA LEU A 972 -17.39 6.76 -9.11
C LEU A 972 -17.00 7.84 -10.12
N GLN A 973 -17.65 9.01 -10.08
CA GLN A 973 -17.29 10.16 -10.91
C GLN A 973 -15.84 10.59 -10.64
N GLN A 974 -15.46 10.72 -9.37
CA GLN A 974 -14.10 11.09 -9.00
C GLN A 974 -13.06 10.06 -9.46
N LEU A 975 -13.35 8.75 -9.29
CA LEU A 975 -12.47 7.68 -9.76
C LEU A 975 -12.28 7.76 -11.28
N GLN A 976 -13.36 7.96 -12.05
CA GLN A 976 -13.29 8.10 -13.50
C GLN A 976 -12.53 9.36 -13.94
N THR A 977 -12.77 10.51 -13.31
CA THR A 977 -12.01 11.74 -13.60
C THR A 977 -10.52 11.53 -13.37
N ASN A 978 -10.16 10.92 -12.23
CA ASN A 978 -8.78 10.64 -11.87
C ASN A 978 -8.12 9.66 -12.83
N LEU A 979 -8.84 8.63 -13.28
CA LEU A 979 -8.39 7.67 -14.28
C LEU A 979 -8.00 8.35 -15.60
N MET A 980 -8.82 9.31 -16.05
CA MET A 980 -8.56 10.08 -17.28
C MET A 980 -7.33 11.00 -17.18
N LEU A 981 -6.98 11.48 -15.98
CA LEU A 981 -5.80 12.33 -15.77
C LEU A 981 -4.46 11.59 -15.97
N VAL A 982 -4.46 10.25 -15.87
CA VAL A 982 -3.26 9.39 -15.93
C VAL A 982 -3.24 8.44 -17.12
N ARG A 983 -4.27 8.41 -17.97
CA ARG A 983 -4.36 7.44 -19.07
C ARG A 983 -3.13 7.44 -19.99
N ASP A 984 -2.53 8.61 -20.23
CA ASP A 984 -1.34 8.75 -21.09
C ASP A 984 -0.12 8.02 -20.51
N ALA A 985 -0.06 7.82 -19.18
CA ALA A 985 1.03 7.10 -18.53
C ALA A 985 1.14 5.66 -19.01
N PHE A 986 0.03 5.06 -19.46
CA PHE A 986 -0.09 3.62 -19.72
C PHE A 986 0.05 3.23 -21.19
N LEU A 987 0.25 4.21 -22.08
CA LEU A 987 0.25 3.97 -23.52
C LEU A 987 1.51 4.52 -24.19
N TYR A 988 2.18 3.70 -24.99
CA TYR A 988 3.41 4.09 -25.69
C TYR A 988 3.09 4.89 -26.96
N PRO A 989 3.77 6.02 -27.29
CA PRO A 989 3.67 6.74 -28.57
C PRO A 989 3.71 5.88 -29.84
N SER A 990 3.17 6.43 -30.94
CA SER A 990 3.10 5.74 -32.23
C SER A 990 4.43 5.87 -32.95
N GLU A 991 4.71 4.95 -33.87
CA GLU A 991 6.06 4.79 -34.47
C GLU A 991 6.62 6.04 -35.17
N GLY A 992 5.78 7.01 -35.54
CA GLY A 992 6.19 8.23 -36.23
C GLY A 992 6.49 9.45 -35.35
N ASP A 993 6.21 9.42 -34.04
CA ASP A 993 6.33 10.60 -33.16
C ASP A 993 7.07 10.28 -31.86
N MET A 994 8.31 9.80 -32.01
CA MET A 994 9.12 9.38 -30.86
C MET A 994 9.55 10.55 -29.95
N ASP A 995 9.58 11.78 -30.48
CA ASP A 995 9.81 13.01 -29.71
C ASP A 995 8.69 13.28 -28.67
N GLN A 996 7.47 12.78 -28.94
CA GLN A 996 6.33 12.94 -28.06
C GLN A 996 6.50 12.19 -26.73
N HIS A 997 7.31 11.12 -26.65
CA HIS A 997 7.57 10.36 -25.42
C HIS A 997 8.04 11.22 -24.24
N PHE A 998 8.69 12.34 -24.53
CA PHE A 998 9.27 13.26 -23.56
C PHE A 998 8.37 14.46 -23.25
N ARG A 999 7.49 14.81 -24.20
CA ARG A 999 6.57 15.95 -24.09
C ARG A 999 5.24 15.54 -23.46
N VAL A 1000 4.80 14.32 -23.73
CA VAL A 1000 3.63 13.69 -23.13
C VAL A 1000 4.06 12.92 -21.90
N ARG A 1001 3.21 12.89 -20.87
CA ARG A 1001 3.41 12.15 -19.62
C ARG A 1001 3.18 10.65 -19.86
N GLY A 1002 3.97 10.05 -20.76
CA GLY A 1002 3.89 8.65 -21.18
C GLY A 1002 4.74 7.69 -20.33
N PRO A 1003 4.81 6.40 -20.69
CA PRO A 1003 5.54 5.40 -19.91
C PRO A 1003 7.00 5.77 -19.62
N PHE A 1004 7.70 6.38 -20.59
CA PHE A 1004 9.09 6.79 -20.44
C PHE A 1004 9.27 7.92 -19.42
N PHE A 1005 8.38 8.92 -19.45
CA PHE A 1005 8.37 10.01 -18.48
C PHE A 1005 8.33 9.47 -17.04
N PHE A 1006 7.39 8.57 -16.76
CA PHE A 1006 7.23 7.96 -15.45
C PHE A 1006 8.38 7.01 -15.10
N ALA A 1007 8.89 6.21 -16.05
CA ALA A 1007 10.03 5.34 -15.79
C ALA A 1007 11.29 6.12 -15.42
N MET A 1008 11.58 7.22 -16.12
CA MET A 1008 12.74 8.08 -15.86
C MET A 1008 12.63 8.83 -14.54
N HIS A 1009 11.50 9.50 -14.30
CA HIS A 1009 11.28 10.22 -13.06
C HIS A 1009 11.16 9.26 -11.88
N GLY A 1010 10.55 8.08 -12.05
CA GLY A 1010 10.49 7.03 -11.05
C GLY A 1010 11.87 6.50 -10.71
N THR A 1011 12.72 6.24 -11.70
CA THR A 1011 14.12 5.83 -11.50
C THR A 1011 14.93 6.93 -10.81
N ALA A 1012 14.78 8.18 -11.25
CA ALA A 1012 15.41 9.34 -10.64
C ALA A 1012 14.99 9.50 -9.18
N LEU A 1013 13.70 9.36 -8.91
CA LEU A 1013 13.12 9.38 -7.58
C LEU A 1013 13.68 8.24 -6.74
N LEU A 1014 13.68 6.98 -7.19
CA LEU A 1014 14.30 5.84 -6.47
C LEU A 1014 15.79 6.06 -6.13
N LYS A 1015 16.50 6.86 -6.94
CA LYS A 1015 17.90 7.22 -6.69
C LYS A 1015 18.07 8.38 -5.72
N GLN A 1016 17.24 9.40 -5.85
CA GLN A 1016 17.31 10.63 -5.05
C GLN A 1016 16.60 10.52 -3.70
N THR A 1017 15.52 9.76 -3.64
CA THR A 1017 14.63 9.56 -2.50
C THR A 1017 14.39 8.07 -2.38
N LYS A 1018 15.03 7.42 -1.42
CA LYS A 1018 14.84 5.99 -1.29
C LYS A 1018 13.46 5.76 -0.66
N PHE A 1019 12.52 5.32 -1.49
CA PHE A 1019 11.10 5.05 -1.25
C PHE A 1019 10.13 6.23 -1.52
N PRO A 1020 8.98 5.97 -2.19
CA PRO A 1020 7.78 6.71 -1.84
C PRO A 1020 7.59 6.60 -0.33
N LEU A 1021 7.48 7.74 0.38
CA LEU A 1021 7.12 7.73 1.80
C LEU A 1021 5.81 6.94 2.01
#